data_AF-A0A815D8K6-F1
#
_entry.id   AF-A0A815D8K6-F1
#
_cell.length_a   1.000
_cell.length_b   1.000
_cell.length_c   1.000
_cell.angle_alpha   90.00
_cell.angle_beta   90.00
_cell.angle_gamma   90.00
#
_symmetry.space_group_name_H-M   'P 1'
#
loop_
_entity.id
_entity.type
_entity.pdbx_description
1 polymer ?
#
loop_
_entity_poly.entity_id
_entity_poly.type
_entity_poly.pdbx_seq_one_letter_code
_entity_poly.pdbx_strand_id
1 'polypeptide(L)'
;MPQVTKFKRAWLSRRDDNGDELNLWLKQGSKETTFQCTLCKTSDLDCANQEYSAIYQHMNTKNHKANKNSLKDNSLLAIRTLKPQTVSIANDNNSGILVIDNSQNSTLLPFNDQITKAEIVWALTVARRGFTYNSCDGIGEVFKSMFPDSKIAQQFNMQSKKISYVMSHGIGPYFHRELVKKIKSREKFVLCIDEQTNNQSKKQLDLLVKFWSNDDGLVVTRYYKSILLGHAQASVLQSAICDAFKTDGINLKRLLMLGRDNPSVNITLENLIDQKLKKLGSGLLFLGSCNLHVVHNGFKAGLSSTSWYVENVCTDIYSWFKQSPARKEDLADVINDFGDVVEKTLLYFTITRWVLLGKFVLFLCENIFDRFLTWFQQEEPLIHLLYRELSELFYLVLAQFLKYDFIVGKSGGDLCDIDFKLNEKQLNSKNIRIGERTRKQLNALTQQEREDFFKDIRNIYHGISKYFKLNLPLKNSFIRDLQILHPSMKNAQDVDQIIRVARGVPDLLIDNEIDYLRNEWLAYCIEVIDPKWIIKNKQTDSSGHEHITYHRIDFYWNNIFKITTTNGRPKYPVLTKLIKNILIISHGNADVERGFSINENIISSNRSLLSQLSINSLRTTYDTVKNSNGVYSHNIPIHKELIKAAQSSFSFFNEELSIIKAAEERIRKEKEEKENASKIYQEVLEQEEELLMTQKDLQKQQQEANLIIADGSARLQLAIKKKDSLDIERATILIGGGNNKTSCFLRMMLVPEDRSIIIRHIIETFFIIHGEPKLNMICPLGGDPARRDGPAYDSVSCTDLKRPASGTTV
;
A
#
# COMPACT_ATOMS: atom_id res chain seq x y z
N MET A 1 -57.88 32.96 -50.51
CA MET A 1 -56.80 31.94 -50.53
C MET A 1 -57.01 31.02 -49.34
N PRO A 2 -57.00 29.68 -49.48
CA PRO A 2 -57.08 28.81 -48.31
C PRO A 2 -55.84 29.04 -47.44
N GLN A 3 -56.02 29.24 -46.13
CA GLN A 3 -54.90 29.31 -45.20
C GLN A 3 -54.18 27.96 -45.17
N VAL A 4 -52.90 27.95 -45.50
CA VAL A 4 -52.05 26.76 -45.46
C VAL A 4 -51.70 26.45 -44.01
N THR A 5 -52.00 25.24 -43.54
CA THR A 5 -51.79 24.86 -42.14
C THR A 5 -50.33 24.47 -41.89
N LYS A 6 -49.70 25.15 -40.94
CA LYS A 6 -48.35 24.84 -40.45
C LYS A 6 -48.37 23.76 -39.36
N PHE A 7 -47.28 23.01 -39.23
CA PHE A 7 -47.06 22.04 -38.17
C PHE A 7 -47.13 22.71 -36.79
N LYS A 8 -48.02 22.22 -35.92
CA LYS A 8 -48.20 22.78 -34.56
C LYS A 8 -47.50 21.88 -33.54
N ARG A 9 -46.57 22.45 -32.75
CA ARG A 9 -45.88 21.71 -31.66
C ARG A 9 -46.83 21.04 -30.66
N ALA A 10 -48.01 21.62 -30.43
CA ALA A 10 -49.05 21.04 -29.58
C ALA A 10 -49.52 19.63 -30.03
N TRP A 11 -49.30 19.25 -31.30
CA TRP A 11 -49.61 17.89 -31.78
C TRP A 11 -48.68 16.83 -31.19
N LEU A 12 -47.47 17.19 -30.77
CA LEU A 12 -46.50 16.27 -30.17
C LEU A 12 -46.97 15.69 -28.83
N SER A 13 -47.81 16.43 -28.10
CA SER A 13 -48.38 16.01 -26.81
C SER A 13 -49.72 15.27 -26.95
N ARG A 14 -50.23 15.09 -28.18
CA ARG A 14 -51.41 14.23 -28.41
C ARG A 14 -51.02 12.76 -28.24
N ARG A 15 -52.02 11.91 -27.99
CA ARG A 15 -51.84 10.47 -27.89
C ARG A 15 -52.38 9.78 -29.13
N ASP A 16 -51.73 8.71 -29.58
CA ASP A 16 -52.29 7.82 -30.59
C ASP A 16 -53.27 6.81 -30.00
N ASP A 17 -53.87 5.98 -30.86
CA ASP A 17 -54.92 5.00 -30.49
C ASP A 17 -54.48 3.99 -29.41
N ASN A 18 -53.17 3.86 -29.14
CA ASN A 18 -52.61 3.01 -28.07
C ASN A 18 -52.30 3.77 -26.78
N GLY A 19 -52.57 5.08 -26.71
CA GLY A 19 -52.31 5.93 -25.55
C GLY A 19 -50.89 6.49 -25.47
N ASP A 20 -50.03 6.27 -26.47
CA ASP A 20 -48.65 6.79 -26.50
C ASP A 20 -48.60 8.24 -27.00
N GLU A 21 -47.76 9.09 -26.42
CA GLU A 21 -47.56 10.46 -26.93
C GLU A 21 -46.87 10.46 -28.31
N LEU A 22 -47.33 11.32 -29.21
CA LEU A 22 -46.81 11.36 -30.59
C LEU A 22 -45.36 11.82 -30.67
N ASN A 23 -44.84 12.56 -29.69
CA ASN A 23 -43.44 13.00 -29.62
C ASN A 23 -42.41 11.84 -29.68
N LEU A 24 -42.82 10.62 -29.36
CA LEU A 24 -41.99 9.42 -29.43
C LEU A 24 -41.56 9.11 -30.86
N TRP A 25 -42.37 9.49 -31.85
CA TRP A 25 -42.11 9.16 -33.24
C TRP A 25 -42.30 10.30 -34.24
N LEU A 26 -43.10 11.31 -33.89
CA LEU A 26 -43.42 12.45 -34.74
C LEU A 26 -42.46 13.61 -34.47
N LYS A 27 -41.88 14.16 -35.52
CA LYS A 27 -41.04 15.37 -35.48
C LYS A 27 -41.49 16.37 -36.54
N GLN A 28 -41.15 17.64 -36.36
CA GLN A 28 -41.32 18.64 -37.42
C GLN A 28 -40.38 18.31 -38.58
N GLY A 29 -40.88 18.43 -39.81
CA GLY A 29 -40.10 18.20 -41.03
C GLY A 29 -39.22 19.39 -41.38
N SER A 30 -38.60 19.34 -42.56
CA SER A 30 -37.70 20.40 -43.05
C SER A 30 -38.42 21.71 -43.36
N LYS A 31 -39.73 21.66 -43.67
CA LYS A 31 -40.58 22.82 -43.92
C LYS A 31 -41.61 23.00 -42.81
N GLU A 32 -42.06 24.23 -42.60
CA GLU A 32 -43.09 24.53 -41.58
C GLU A 32 -44.43 23.85 -41.85
N THR A 33 -44.68 23.33 -43.05
CA THR A 33 -45.89 22.59 -43.42
C THR A 33 -45.68 21.08 -43.48
N THR A 34 -44.51 20.56 -43.08
CA THR A 34 -44.20 19.12 -43.16
C THR A 34 -43.86 18.50 -41.80
N PHE A 35 -43.99 17.19 -41.71
CA PHE A 35 -43.62 16.38 -40.54
C PHE A 35 -42.79 15.14 -40.93
N GLN A 36 -42.06 14.60 -39.96
CA GLN A 36 -41.20 13.43 -40.08
C GLN A 36 -41.66 12.34 -39.11
N CYS A 37 -41.62 11.08 -39.56
CA CYS A 37 -41.83 9.91 -38.72
C CYS A 37 -40.52 9.14 -38.54
N THR A 38 -40.03 9.06 -37.31
CA THR A 38 -38.80 8.31 -36.98
C THR A 38 -39.01 6.79 -37.07
N LEU A 39 -40.23 6.29 -36.83
CA LEU A 39 -40.57 4.87 -36.93
C LEU A 39 -40.55 4.36 -38.37
N CYS A 40 -41.12 5.14 -39.29
CA CYS A 40 -41.16 4.79 -40.71
C CYS A 40 -39.92 5.25 -41.49
N LYS A 41 -39.02 6.00 -40.83
CA LYS A 41 -37.87 6.68 -41.46
C LYS A 41 -38.27 7.52 -42.68
N THR A 42 -39.46 8.11 -42.63
CA THR A 42 -39.99 8.97 -43.71
C THR A 42 -39.91 10.43 -43.28
N SER A 43 -39.28 11.25 -44.11
CA SER A 43 -39.14 12.69 -43.93
C SER A 43 -40.09 13.46 -44.85
N ASP A 44 -40.48 14.65 -44.43
CA ASP A 44 -41.18 15.67 -45.23
C ASP A 44 -42.57 15.29 -45.75
N LEU A 45 -43.37 14.64 -44.91
CA LEU A 45 -44.79 14.39 -45.16
C LEU A 45 -45.59 15.69 -44.99
N ASP A 46 -46.43 16.02 -45.96
CA ASP A 46 -47.14 17.30 -45.99
C ASP A 46 -48.40 17.30 -45.10
N CYS A 47 -48.60 18.37 -44.34
CA CYS A 47 -49.80 18.64 -43.56
C CYS A 47 -50.50 19.96 -43.95
N ALA A 48 -50.00 20.66 -44.97
CA ALA A 48 -50.49 21.94 -45.48
C ALA A 48 -52.02 22.01 -45.68
N ASN A 49 -52.60 20.95 -46.24
CA ASN A 49 -54.00 20.91 -46.68
C ASN A 49 -54.91 20.02 -45.81
N GLN A 50 -54.36 19.29 -44.85
CA GLN A 50 -55.09 18.27 -44.08
C GLN A 50 -54.88 18.40 -42.56
N GLU A 51 -54.10 19.39 -42.11
CA GLU A 51 -53.79 19.65 -40.71
C GLU A 51 -53.32 18.37 -39.96
N TYR A 52 -53.82 18.16 -38.75
CA TYR A 52 -53.56 16.95 -37.96
C TYR A 52 -54.10 15.67 -38.61
N SER A 53 -55.07 15.75 -39.53
CA SER A 53 -55.61 14.57 -40.22
C SER A 53 -54.53 13.84 -41.03
N ALA A 54 -53.56 14.56 -41.60
CA ALA A 54 -52.43 13.94 -42.30
C ALA A 54 -51.59 13.04 -41.36
N ILE A 55 -51.38 13.46 -40.11
CA ILE A 55 -50.66 12.69 -39.09
C ILE A 55 -51.49 11.47 -38.65
N TYR A 56 -52.80 11.65 -38.49
CA TYR A 56 -53.74 10.57 -38.16
C TYR A 56 -53.85 9.51 -39.27
N GLN A 57 -53.82 9.92 -40.54
CA GLN A 57 -53.77 9.01 -41.66
C GLN A 57 -52.42 8.27 -41.72
N HIS A 58 -51.31 8.97 -41.51
CA HIS A 58 -49.98 8.38 -41.49
C HIS A 58 -49.83 7.30 -40.40
N MET A 59 -50.25 7.56 -39.16
CA MET A 59 -50.18 6.57 -38.07
C MET A 59 -51.01 5.32 -38.36
N ASN A 60 -52.05 5.46 -39.20
CA ASN A 60 -52.92 4.37 -39.59
C ASN A 60 -52.44 3.57 -40.81
N THR A 61 -51.32 3.96 -41.43
CA THR A 61 -50.73 3.21 -42.54
C THR A 61 -50.21 1.83 -42.09
N LYS A 62 -50.27 0.84 -42.99
CA LYS A 62 -49.78 -0.53 -42.71
C LYS A 62 -48.31 -0.55 -42.29
N ASN A 63 -47.47 0.26 -42.93
CA ASN A 63 -46.04 0.36 -42.62
C ASN A 63 -45.80 0.92 -41.21
N HIS A 64 -46.53 1.97 -40.82
CA HIS A 64 -46.42 2.54 -39.48
C HIS A 64 -46.86 1.56 -38.40
N LYS A 65 -48.01 0.91 -38.58
CA LYS A 65 -48.52 -0.12 -37.66
C LYS A 65 -47.56 -1.31 -37.53
N ALA A 66 -46.96 -1.78 -38.64
CA ALA A 66 -46.00 -2.87 -38.64
C ALA A 66 -44.70 -2.50 -37.88
N ASN A 67 -44.11 -1.32 -38.14
CA ASN A 67 -42.91 -0.87 -37.46
C ASN A 67 -43.16 -0.61 -35.97
N LYS A 68 -44.34 -0.08 -35.61
CA LYS A 68 -44.73 0.12 -34.21
C LYS A 68 -44.95 -1.21 -33.49
N ASN A 69 -45.55 -2.21 -34.14
CA ASN A 69 -45.71 -3.55 -33.57
C ASN A 69 -44.36 -4.27 -33.42
N SER A 70 -43.43 -4.13 -34.38
CA SER A 70 -42.05 -4.65 -34.25
C SER A 70 -41.29 -4.05 -33.06
N LEU A 71 -41.51 -2.78 -32.74
CA LEU A 71 -40.96 -2.16 -31.53
C LEU A 71 -41.62 -2.67 -30.26
N LYS A 72 -42.94 -2.95 -30.27
CA LYS A 72 -43.60 -3.65 -29.17
C LYS A 72 -43.08 -5.08 -29.02
N ASP A 73 -42.82 -5.82 -30.09
CA ASP A 73 -42.26 -7.18 -30.03
C ASP A 73 -40.80 -7.19 -29.56
N ASN A 74 -39.98 -6.21 -29.95
CA ASN A 74 -38.63 -6.01 -29.40
C ASN A 74 -38.66 -5.54 -27.93
N SER A 75 -39.71 -4.83 -27.53
CA SER A 75 -39.95 -4.49 -26.12
C SER A 75 -40.54 -5.68 -25.33
N LEU A 76 -41.27 -6.60 -25.98
CA LEU A 76 -41.83 -7.81 -25.37
C LEU A 76 -40.78 -8.95 -25.28
N LEU A 77 -39.76 -8.94 -26.13
CA LEU A 77 -38.52 -9.72 -25.93
C LEU A 77 -37.71 -9.22 -24.73
N ALA A 78 -37.93 -7.97 -24.28
CA ALA A 78 -37.40 -7.46 -23.01
C ALA A 78 -38.32 -7.72 -21.79
N ILE A 79 -39.55 -8.26 -21.99
CA ILE A 79 -40.55 -8.46 -20.91
C ILE A 79 -40.79 -9.95 -20.57
N ARG A 80 -40.24 -10.91 -21.34
CA ARG A 80 -40.30 -12.36 -20.96
C ARG A 80 -39.29 -12.80 -19.90
N THR A 81 -38.37 -11.94 -19.48
CA THR A 81 -37.67 -12.07 -18.21
C THR A 81 -38.20 -11.02 -17.26
N LEU A 82 -39.24 -11.40 -16.50
CA LEU A 82 -39.58 -10.97 -15.13
C LEU A 82 -41.09 -10.78 -14.97
N LYS A 83 -41.74 -11.79 -14.41
CA LYS A 83 -42.83 -11.60 -13.44
C LYS A 83 -42.76 -12.74 -12.42
N PRO A 84 -43.34 -12.58 -11.23
CA PRO A 84 -43.52 -11.33 -10.48
C PRO A 84 -43.30 -11.55 -8.98
N GLN A 85 -42.70 -10.61 -8.25
CA GLN A 85 -43.20 -10.33 -6.89
C GLN A 85 -43.10 -8.82 -6.64
N THR A 86 -44.30 -8.22 -6.54
CA THR A 86 -44.71 -7.21 -5.53
C THR A 86 -43.57 -6.37 -4.95
N VAL A 87 -43.57 -5.04 -5.05
CA VAL A 87 -44.45 -4.16 -4.26
C VAL A 87 -44.53 -2.77 -4.94
N SER A 88 -45.69 -2.17 -4.76
CA SER A 88 -46.13 -0.81 -5.03
C SER A 88 -45.15 0.34 -4.76
N ILE A 89 -45.11 1.26 -5.73
CA ILE A 89 -45.19 2.73 -5.63
C ILE A 89 -44.50 3.39 -4.42
N ALA A 90 -43.40 4.10 -4.66
CA ALA A 90 -43.33 5.55 -4.44
C ALA A 90 -42.09 6.16 -5.11
N ASN A 91 -42.32 7.34 -5.69
CA ASN A 91 -41.39 8.17 -6.46
C ASN A 91 -40.06 8.44 -5.74
N ASP A 92 -38.97 8.47 -6.50
CA ASP A 92 -38.04 9.60 -6.38
C ASP A 92 -37.21 9.82 -7.64
N ASN A 93 -37.30 11.05 -8.13
CA ASN A 93 -36.54 11.57 -9.25
C ASN A 93 -35.11 11.82 -8.79
N ASN A 94 -34.15 11.08 -9.35
CA ASN A 94 -32.77 11.52 -9.36
C ASN A 94 -32.25 11.63 -10.79
N SER A 95 -31.93 12.86 -11.13
CA SER A 95 -31.30 13.35 -12.34
C SER A 95 -29.96 12.67 -12.60
N GLY A 96 -29.94 11.74 -13.55
CA GLY A 96 -28.73 11.23 -14.17
C GLY A 96 -28.20 12.21 -15.20
N ILE A 97 -27.05 12.81 -14.92
CA ILE A 97 -26.21 13.50 -15.89
C ILE A 97 -25.84 12.48 -16.98
N LEU A 98 -26.38 12.65 -18.19
CA LEU A 98 -25.94 11.93 -19.37
C LEU A 98 -24.58 12.49 -19.79
N VAL A 99 -23.52 11.77 -19.43
CA VAL A 99 -22.23 11.89 -20.11
C VAL A 99 -22.42 11.42 -21.54
N ILE A 100 -22.47 12.35 -22.48
CA ILE A 100 -22.46 12.04 -23.91
C ILE A 100 -21.04 11.61 -24.26
N ASP A 101 -20.80 10.29 -24.28
CA ASP A 101 -19.61 9.72 -24.89
C ASP A 101 -19.80 9.74 -26.42
N ASN A 102 -19.20 10.74 -27.05
CA ASN A 102 -19.08 10.84 -28.50
C ASN A 102 -18.05 9.81 -29.00
N SER A 103 -18.48 8.57 -29.15
CA SER A 103 -17.70 7.55 -29.87
C SER A 103 -18.57 6.57 -30.66
N GLN A 104 -19.49 7.08 -31.47
CA GLN A 104 -20.04 6.28 -32.58
C GLN A 104 -19.12 6.32 -33.80
N ASN A 105 -18.13 5.43 -33.76
CA ASN A 105 -17.57 4.76 -34.94
C ASN A 105 -17.16 3.35 -34.50
N SER A 106 -18.15 2.50 -34.20
CA SER A 106 -17.91 1.11 -33.81
C SER A 106 -17.54 0.27 -35.03
N THR A 107 -16.26 0.25 -35.38
CA THR A 107 -15.70 -0.87 -36.13
C THR A 107 -15.89 -2.11 -35.25
N LEU A 108 -16.64 -3.11 -35.72
CA LEU A 108 -16.77 -4.40 -35.03
C LEU A 108 -15.37 -4.92 -34.66
N LEU A 109 -15.14 -5.22 -33.38
CA LEU A 109 -13.87 -5.79 -32.93
C LEU A 109 -13.61 -7.09 -33.70
N PRO A 110 -12.38 -7.33 -34.19
CA PRO A 110 -12.01 -8.61 -34.80
C PRO A 110 -12.43 -9.79 -33.92
N PHE A 111 -12.83 -10.91 -34.53
CA PHE A 111 -13.38 -12.04 -33.77
C PHE A 111 -12.41 -12.56 -32.68
N ASN A 112 -11.11 -12.62 -32.96
CA ASN A 112 -10.10 -12.97 -31.97
C ASN A 112 -10.03 -11.99 -30.79
N ASP A 113 -10.19 -10.69 -31.05
CA ASP A 113 -10.23 -9.67 -30.00
C ASP A 113 -11.46 -9.80 -29.11
N GLN A 114 -12.58 -10.30 -29.67
CA GLN A 114 -13.79 -10.61 -28.88
C GLN A 114 -13.55 -11.80 -27.94
N ILE A 115 -12.81 -12.84 -28.38
CA ILE A 115 -12.41 -13.96 -27.52
C ILE A 115 -11.47 -13.47 -26.41
N THR A 116 -10.43 -12.70 -26.76
CA THR A 116 -9.52 -12.13 -25.76
C THR A 116 -10.27 -11.21 -24.78
N LYS A 117 -11.26 -10.45 -25.24
CA LYS A 117 -12.11 -9.64 -24.37
C LYS A 117 -12.85 -10.51 -23.34
N ALA A 118 -13.46 -11.63 -23.76
CA ALA A 118 -14.12 -12.55 -22.84
C ALA A 118 -13.13 -13.14 -21.82
N GLU A 119 -11.94 -13.51 -22.27
CA GLU A 119 -10.84 -14.00 -21.45
C GLU A 119 -10.36 -12.97 -20.41
N ILE A 120 -10.25 -11.70 -20.79
CA ILE A 120 -9.96 -10.59 -19.88
C ILE A 120 -11.05 -10.45 -18.83
N VAL A 121 -12.34 -10.47 -19.22
CA VAL A 121 -13.45 -10.37 -18.26
C VAL A 121 -13.39 -11.51 -17.23
N TRP A 122 -13.06 -12.73 -17.66
CA TRP A 122 -12.85 -13.83 -16.73
C TRP A 122 -11.65 -13.59 -15.81
N ALA A 123 -10.51 -13.13 -16.34
CA ALA A 123 -9.33 -12.83 -15.54
C ALA A 123 -9.60 -11.75 -14.47
N LEU A 124 -10.29 -10.68 -14.84
CA LEU A 124 -10.75 -9.64 -13.92
C LEU A 124 -11.65 -10.23 -12.82
N THR A 125 -12.51 -11.19 -13.17
CA THR A 125 -13.38 -11.90 -12.23
C THR A 125 -12.57 -12.75 -11.25
N VAL A 126 -11.58 -13.50 -11.75
CA VAL A 126 -10.66 -14.31 -10.93
C VAL A 126 -9.97 -13.45 -9.88
N ALA A 127 -9.42 -12.31 -10.28
CA ALA A 127 -8.78 -11.37 -9.35
C ALA A 127 -9.80 -10.82 -8.34
N ARG A 128 -10.93 -10.28 -8.80
CA ARG A 128 -11.92 -9.61 -7.94
C ARG A 128 -12.61 -10.54 -6.94
N ARG A 129 -12.87 -11.78 -7.33
CA ARG A 129 -13.56 -12.79 -6.50
C ARG A 129 -12.61 -13.68 -5.69
N GLY A 130 -11.31 -13.57 -5.91
CA GLY A 130 -10.31 -14.35 -5.18
C GLY A 130 -10.27 -15.82 -5.62
N PHE A 131 -10.64 -16.12 -6.86
CA PHE A 131 -10.53 -17.49 -7.39
C PHE A 131 -9.07 -17.92 -7.54
N THR A 132 -8.78 -19.19 -7.26
CA THR A 132 -7.46 -19.78 -7.49
C THR A 132 -7.24 -19.99 -8.98
N TYR A 133 -5.99 -20.02 -9.45
CA TYR A 133 -5.75 -20.30 -10.87
C TYR A 133 -6.19 -21.73 -11.25
N ASN A 134 -6.05 -22.69 -10.34
CA ASN A 134 -6.51 -24.07 -10.55
C ASN A 134 -8.03 -24.17 -10.75
N SER A 135 -8.81 -23.24 -10.17
CA SER A 135 -10.26 -23.21 -10.40
C SER A 135 -10.64 -22.84 -11.84
N CYS A 136 -9.69 -22.40 -12.66
CA CYS A 136 -9.91 -22.11 -14.07
C CYS A 136 -9.71 -23.35 -14.96
N ASP A 137 -9.20 -24.45 -14.44
CA ASP A 137 -9.06 -25.68 -15.22
C ASP A 137 -10.44 -26.29 -15.53
N GLY A 138 -10.67 -26.62 -16.80
CA GLY A 138 -11.97 -27.13 -17.28
C GLY A 138 -13.04 -26.07 -17.55
N ILE A 139 -12.83 -24.78 -17.19
CA ILE A 139 -13.86 -23.74 -17.34
C ILE A 139 -14.30 -23.51 -18.79
N GLY A 140 -13.39 -23.68 -19.75
CA GLY A 140 -13.71 -23.57 -21.18
C GLY A 140 -14.75 -24.59 -21.62
N GLU A 141 -14.64 -25.84 -21.16
CA GLU A 141 -15.62 -26.91 -21.46
C GLU A 141 -16.97 -26.64 -20.81
N VAL A 142 -16.96 -26.05 -19.60
CA VAL A 142 -18.18 -25.59 -18.94
C VAL A 142 -18.87 -24.52 -19.78
N PHE A 143 -18.15 -23.50 -20.27
CA PHE A 143 -18.73 -22.45 -21.11
C PHE A 143 -19.25 -22.98 -22.44
N LYS A 144 -18.55 -23.92 -23.08
CA LYS A 144 -19.04 -24.61 -24.29
C LYS A 144 -20.37 -25.31 -24.07
N SER A 145 -20.51 -25.95 -22.91
CA SER A 145 -21.73 -26.68 -22.53
C SER A 145 -22.87 -25.74 -22.15
N MET A 146 -22.57 -24.64 -21.45
CA MET A 146 -23.55 -23.62 -21.07
C MET A 146 -24.06 -22.81 -22.26
N PHE A 147 -23.20 -22.55 -23.24
CA PHE A 147 -23.46 -21.66 -24.38
C PHE A 147 -23.09 -22.33 -25.72
N PRO A 148 -23.80 -23.41 -26.12
CA PRO A 148 -23.45 -24.19 -27.31
C PRO A 148 -23.56 -23.38 -28.62
N ASP A 149 -24.38 -22.33 -28.64
CA ASP A 149 -24.61 -21.42 -29.76
C ASP A 149 -23.53 -20.32 -29.91
N SER A 150 -22.76 -20.05 -28.85
CA SER A 150 -21.79 -18.96 -28.82
C SER A 150 -20.43 -19.35 -29.40
N LYS A 151 -20.10 -18.83 -30.58
CA LYS A 151 -18.76 -19.02 -31.20
C LYS A 151 -17.61 -18.56 -30.30
N ILE A 152 -17.84 -17.53 -29.47
CA ILE A 152 -16.84 -17.04 -28.51
C ILE A 152 -16.62 -18.08 -27.41
N ALA A 153 -17.69 -18.62 -26.83
CA ALA A 153 -17.60 -19.66 -25.81
C ALA A 153 -16.91 -20.93 -26.35
N GLN A 154 -17.16 -21.27 -27.63
CA GLN A 154 -16.50 -22.39 -28.30
C GLN A 154 -14.97 -22.25 -28.40
N GLN A 155 -14.44 -21.03 -28.43
CA GLN A 155 -13.00 -20.76 -28.51
C GLN A 155 -12.39 -20.20 -27.23
N PHE A 156 -13.19 -20.01 -26.18
CA PHE A 156 -12.70 -19.51 -24.90
C PHE A 156 -11.72 -20.51 -24.29
N ASN A 157 -10.51 -20.06 -23.95
CA ASN A 157 -9.52 -20.89 -23.28
C ASN A 157 -8.81 -20.10 -22.18
N MET A 158 -8.97 -20.51 -20.93
CA MET A 158 -8.36 -19.84 -19.79
C MET A 158 -8.02 -20.84 -18.68
N GLN A 159 -7.16 -21.81 -18.97
CA GLN A 159 -6.63 -22.75 -17.96
C GLN A 159 -5.67 -22.07 -16.97
N SER A 160 -5.33 -22.76 -15.88
CA SER A 160 -4.46 -22.29 -14.78
C SER A 160 -3.15 -21.64 -15.23
N LYS A 161 -2.45 -22.25 -16.19
CA LYS A 161 -1.21 -21.69 -16.76
C LYS A 161 -1.47 -20.40 -17.54
N LYS A 162 -2.56 -20.36 -18.33
CA LYS A 162 -2.92 -19.20 -19.14
C LYS A 162 -3.35 -18.02 -18.28
N ILE A 163 -4.23 -18.25 -17.32
CA ILE A 163 -4.64 -17.18 -16.40
C ILE A 163 -3.44 -16.63 -15.61
N SER A 164 -2.50 -17.49 -15.21
CA SER A 164 -1.30 -17.07 -14.51
C SER A 164 -0.52 -16.03 -15.33
N TYR A 165 -0.09 -16.38 -16.55
CA TYR A 165 0.70 -15.43 -17.37
C TYR A 165 -0.13 -14.24 -17.87
N VAL A 166 -1.43 -14.41 -18.18
CA VAL A 166 -2.29 -13.28 -18.58
C VAL A 166 -2.40 -12.28 -17.45
N MET A 167 -2.51 -12.75 -16.20
CA MET A 167 -2.53 -11.90 -15.02
C MET A 167 -1.17 -11.24 -14.78
N SER A 168 -0.09 -12.01 -14.72
CA SER A 168 1.24 -11.52 -14.30
C SER A 168 2.02 -10.76 -15.36
N HIS A 169 1.78 -11.02 -16.65
CA HIS A 169 2.56 -10.45 -17.77
C HIS A 169 1.72 -9.61 -18.73
N GLY A 170 0.39 -9.63 -18.58
CA GLY A 170 -0.54 -8.84 -19.39
C GLY A 170 -1.28 -7.78 -18.56
N ILE A 171 -2.37 -8.22 -17.93
CA ILE A 171 -3.38 -7.36 -17.30
C ILE A 171 -2.82 -6.59 -16.10
N GLY A 172 -2.15 -7.28 -15.16
CA GLY A 172 -1.57 -6.67 -13.97
C GLY A 172 -0.56 -5.56 -14.31
N PRO A 173 0.47 -5.84 -15.14
CA PRO A 173 1.40 -4.82 -15.61
C PRO A 173 0.75 -3.66 -16.38
N TYR A 174 -0.31 -3.92 -17.16
CA TYR A 174 -1.06 -2.87 -17.83
C TYR A 174 -1.67 -1.89 -16.83
N PHE A 175 -2.44 -2.40 -15.85
CA PHE A 175 -3.05 -1.53 -14.85
C PHE A 175 -2.04 -0.84 -13.94
N HIS A 176 -0.91 -1.49 -13.65
CA HIS A 176 0.19 -0.86 -12.92
C HIS A 176 0.72 0.36 -13.67
N ARG A 177 0.95 0.23 -14.98
CA ARG A 177 1.39 1.36 -15.83
C ARG A 177 0.35 2.47 -15.88
N GLU A 178 -0.93 2.15 -15.98
CA GLU A 178 -2.00 3.15 -15.95
C GLU A 178 -2.03 3.93 -14.63
N LEU A 179 -1.90 3.24 -13.50
CA LEU A 179 -1.78 3.88 -12.19
C LEU A 179 -0.53 4.78 -12.13
N VAL A 180 0.63 4.28 -12.56
CA VAL A 180 1.89 5.03 -12.58
C VAL A 180 1.78 6.30 -13.44
N LYS A 181 1.12 6.23 -14.61
CA LYS A 181 0.82 7.43 -15.43
C LYS A 181 -0.03 8.44 -14.65
N LYS A 182 -1.05 7.98 -13.92
CA LYS A 182 -1.88 8.84 -13.07
C LYS A 182 -1.06 9.52 -11.98
N ILE A 183 -0.21 8.78 -11.25
CA ILE A 183 0.70 9.33 -10.22
C ILE A 183 1.64 10.38 -10.81
N LYS A 184 2.30 10.06 -11.94
CA LYS A 184 3.22 10.97 -12.65
C LYS A 184 2.58 12.21 -13.23
N SER A 185 1.25 12.30 -13.28
CA SER A 185 0.55 13.52 -13.70
C SER A 185 0.13 14.41 -12.54
N ARG A 186 0.37 13.99 -11.28
CA ARG A 186 0.04 14.77 -10.08
C ARG A 186 1.21 15.65 -9.65
N GLU A 187 0.90 16.77 -9.00
CA GLU A 187 1.89 17.65 -8.39
C GLU A 187 2.51 17.00 -7.18
N LYS A 188 1.67 16.52 -6.25
CA LYS A 188 2.07 15.71 -5.11
C LYS A 188 1.21 14.46 -4.95
N PHE A 189 1.74 13.50 -4.20
CA PHE A 189 1.03 12.32 -3.73
C PHE A 189 1.51 11.94 -2.31
N VAL A 190 0.69 11.19 -1.58
CA VAL A 190 1.05 10.61 -0.28
C VAL A 190 1.30 9.12 -0.47
N LEU A 191 2.33 8.59 0.18
CA LEU A 191 2.62 7.16 0.22
C LEU A 191 2.23 6.62 1.59
N CYS A 192 1.19 5.80 1.65
CA CYS A 192 0.84 5.09 2.87
C CYS A 192 1.58 3.75 2.90
N ILE A 193 2.24 3.47 4.01
CA ILE A 193 3.08 2.30 4.20
C ILE A 193 2.66 1.54 5.44
N ASP A 194 2.80 0.22 5.37
CA ASP A 194 2.76 -0.63 6.54
C ASP A 194 3.47 -1.96 6.26
N GLU A 195 4.00 -2.57 7.31
CA GLU A 195 4.77 -3.82 7.26
C GLU A 195 4.02 -4.91 8.01
N GLN A 196 3.84 -6.05 7.34
CA GLN A 196 3.28 -7.25 7.97
C GLN A 196 4.07 -8.50 7.62
N THR A 197 4.02 -9.49 8.51
CA THR A 197 4.44 -10.86 8.17
C THR A 197 3.30 -11.56 7.47
N ASN A 198 3.49 -11.98 6.21
CA ASN A 198 2.45 -12.63 5.43
C ASN A 198 2.36 -14.15 5.70
N ASN A 199 1.34 -14.81 5.11
CA ASN A 199 1.11 -16.26 5.23
C ASN A 199 2.22 -17.14 4.63
N GLN A 200 3.22 -16.55 3.96
CA GLN A 200 4.43 -17.24 3.47
C GLN A 200 5.60 -17.11 4.46
N SER A 201 5.35 -16.57 5.66
CA SER A 201 6.38 -16.21 6.66
C SER A 201 7.42 -15.22 6.12
N LYS A 202 7.04 -14.39 5.14
CA LYS A 202 7.88 -13.31 4.60
C LYS A 202 7.42 -11.97 5.13
N LYS A 203 8.38 -11.07 5.34
CA LYS A 203 8.09 -9.66 5.61
C LYS A 203 7.56 -9.03 4.33
N GLN A 204 6.42 -8.36 4.40
CA GLN A 204 5.77 -7.74 3.27
C GLN A 204 5.53 -6.26 3.58
N LEU A 205 6.15 -5.40 2.79
CA LEU A 205 5.92 -3.97 2.78
C LEU A 205 4.87 -3.64 1.74
N ASP A 206 3.72 -3.15 2.17
CA ASP A 206 2.68 -2.68 1.26
C ASP A 206 2.77 -1.17 1.06
N LEU A 207 2.68 -0.78 -0.21
CA LEU A 207 2.73 0.60 -0.65
C LEU A 207 1.39 0.96 -1.28
N LEU A 208 0.69 1.91 -0.68
CA LEU A 208 -0.52 2.52 -1.23
C LEU A 208 -0.23 3.98 -1.54
N VAL A 209 -0.77 4.49 -2.64
CA VAL A 209 -0.65 5.89 -3.02
C VAL A 209 -1.99 6.59 -2.87
N LYS A 210 -1.98 7.75 -2.21
CA LYS A 210 -3.15 8.60 -2.06
C LYS A 210 -2.95 9.89 -2.86
N PHE A 211 -3.87 10.16 -3.77
CA PHE A 211 -3.78 11.30 -4.69
C PHE A 211 -5.17 11.77 -5.16
N TRP A 212 -5.22 12.96 -5.76
CA TRP A 212 -6.45 13.48 -6.37
C TRP A 212 -6.66 12.88 -7.77
N SER A 213 -7.74 12.12 -7.96
CA SER A 213 -8.14 11.61 -9.27
C SER A 213 -8.92 12.68 -10.04
N ASN A 214 -8.41 13.09 -11.21
CA ASN A 214 -9.16 14.00 -12.08
C ASN A 214 -10.34 13.29 -12.76
N ASP A 215 -10.23 11.98 -12.98
CA ASP A 215 -11.27 11.19 -13.64
C ASP A 215 -12.49 11.07 -12.73
N ASP A 216 -12.26 10.82 -11.44
CA ASP A 216 -13.32 10.65 -10.43
C ASP A 216 -13.71 12.00 -9.80
N GLY A 217 -12.83 13.00 -9.86
CA GLY A 217 -12.99 14.29 -9.18
C GLY A 217 -13.00 14.18 -7.66
N LEU A 218 -12.26 13.21 -7.11
CA LEU A 218 -12.22 12.87 -5.68
C LEU A 218 -10.81 12.41 -5.28
N VAL A 219 -10.53 12.39 -3.98
CA VAL A 219 -9.33 11.76 -3.42
C VAL A 219 -9.51 10.25 -3.40
N VAL A 220 -8.51 9.55 -3.95
CA VAL A 220 -8.47 8.09 -4.00
C VAL A 220 -7.18 7.57 -3.38
N THR A 221 -7.29 6.45 -2.66
CA THR A 221 -6.15 5.66 -2.20
C THR A 221 -6.10 4.38 -3.04
N ARG A 222 -4.98 4.13 -3.71
CA ARG A 222 -4.82 3.04 -4.67
C ARG A 222 -3.63 2.16 -4.29
N TYR A 223 -3.77 0.85 -4.46
CA TYR A 223 -2.67 -0.08 -4.29
C TYR A 223 -1.58 0.19 -5.34
N TYR A 224 -0.34 0.43 -4.90
CA TYR A 224 0.80 0.62 -5.79
C TYR A 224 1.64 -0.64 -5.93
N LYS A 225 2.13 -1.21 -4.82
CA LYS A 225 3.03 -2.37 -4.86
C LYS A 225 3.16 -3.05 -3.49
N SER A 226 3.35 -4.37 -3.49
CA SER A 226 3.84 -5.13 -2.36
C SER A 226 5.28 -5.55 -2.63
N ILE A 227 6.14 -5.39 -1.63
CA ILE A 227 7.55 -5.77 -1.68
C ILE A 227 7.79 -6.82 -0.61
N LEU A 228 8.23 -8.01 -1.03
CA LEU A 228 8.61 -9.10 -0.13
C LEU A 228 10.07 -8.92 0.28
N LEU A 229 10.31 -8.95 1.58
CA LEU A 229 11.58 -8.66 2.23
C LEU A 229 11.97 -9.82 3.15
N GLY A 230 13.27 -9.97 3.38
CA GLY A 230 13.80 -10.82 4.46
C GLY A 230 13.87 -10.05 5.78
N HIS A 231 14.51 -8.88 5.76
CA HIS A 231 14.66 -7.99 6.91
C HIS A 231 13.89 -6.68 6.71
N ALA A 232 13.21 -6.22 7.76
CA ALA A 232 12.45 -4.96 7.79
C ALA A 232 13.22 -3.83 8.51
N GLN A 233 14.49 -3.63 8.16
CA GLN A 233 15.27 -2.49 8.67
C GLN A 233 14.95 -1.22 7.86
N ALA A 234 14.95 -0.05 8.51
CA ALA A 234 14.57 1.22 7.88
C ALA A 234 15.39 1.55 6.61
N SER A 235 16.69 1.23 6.58
CA SER A 235 17.56 1.40 5.41
C SER A 235 17.15 0.51 4.23
N VAL A 236 16.77 -0.74 4.52
CA VAL A 236 16.29 -1.71 3.52
C VAL A 236 14.95 -1.25 2.95
N LEU A 237 14.01 -0.82 3.80
CA LEU A 237 12.72 -0.27 3.38
C LEU A 237 12.91 0.97 2.50
N GLN A 238 13.82 1.87 2.89
CA GLN A 238 14.12 3.08 2.13
C GLN A 238 14.71 2.77 0.75
N SER A 239 15.63 1.81 0.65
CA SER A 239 16.17 1.38 -0.65
C SER A 239 15.05 0.79 -1.51
N ALA A 240 14.26 -0.13 -0.96
CA ALA A 240 13.18 -0.78 -1.68
C ALA A 240 12.15 0.21 -2.25
N ILE A 241 11.74 1.23 -1.47
CA ILE A 241 10.84 2.30 -1.93
C ILE A 241 11.50 3.13 -3.05
N CYS A 242 12.76 3.53 -2.86
CA CYS A 242 13.48 4.32 -3.86
C CYS A 242 13.66 3.56 -5.17
N ASP A 243 13.99 2.27 -5.10
CA ASP A 243 14.18 1.40 -6.26
C ASP A 243 12.86 1.16 -6.99
N ALA A 244 11.75 0.99 -6.27
CA ALA A 244 10.42 0.92 -6.87
C ALA A 244 10.08 2.21 -7.63
N PHE A 245 10.27 3.37 -7.01
CA PHE A 245 10.03 4.66 -7.67
C PHE A 245 10.95 4.90 -8.85
N LYS A 246 12.24 4.54 -8.75
CA LYS A 246 13.20 4.64 -9.85
C LYS A 246 12.79 3.75 -11.03
N THR A 247 12.42 2.50 -10.76
CA THR A 247 11.96 1.54 -11.77
C THR A 247 10.73 2.05 -12.52
N ASP A 248 9.77 2.58 -11.78
CA ASP A 248 8.53 3.11 -12.36
C ASP A 248 8.69 4.56 -12.86
N GLY A 249 9.86 5.20 -12.70
CA GLY A 249 10.17 6.58 -13.08
C GLY A 249 9.35 7.65 -12.35
N ILE A 250 8.92 7.37 -11.11
CA ILE A 250 8.18 8.29 -10.25
C ILE A 250 9.18 9.26 -9.60
N ASN A 251 8.92 10.56 -9.74
CA ASN A 251 9.77 11.59 -9.15
C ASN A 251 9.57 11.67 -7.63
N LEU A 252 10.61 11.33 -6.86
CA LEU A 252 10.59 11.37 -5.40
C LEU A 252 10.18 12.75 -4.85
N LYS A 253 10.56 13.87 -5.48
CA LYS A 253 10.18 15.25 -5.05
C LYS A 253 8.67 15.51 -4.97
N ARG A 254 7.88 14.65 -5.59
CA ARG A 254 6.41 14.73 -5.56
C ARG A 254 5.80 14.01 -4.37
N LEU A 255 6.58 13.26 -3.61
CA LEU A 255 6.13 12.69 -2.35
C LEU A 255 5.92 13.80 -1.32
N LEU A 256 4.67 14.01 -0.92
CA LEU A 256 4.31 15.01 0.08
C LEU A 256 4.48 14.50 1.50
N MET A 257 4.07 13.26 1.76
CA MET A 257 3.99 12.71 3.11
C MET A 257 4.08 11.18 3.06
N LEU A 258 4.60 10.60 4.14
CA LEU A 258 4.43 9.18 4.45
C LEU A 258 3.26 8.99 5.43
N GLY A 259 2.23 8.25 5.02
CA GLY A 259 1.20 7.75 5.93
C GLY A 259 1.72 6.50 6.64
N ARG A 260 1.96 6.58 7.95
CA ARG A 260 2.55 5.50 8.73
C ARG A 260 2.06 5.48 10.18
N ASP A 261 2.30 4.38 10.87
CA ASP A 261 2.06 4.19 12.31
C ASP A 261 3.31 4.57 13.16
N ASN A 262 3.40 4.09 14.41
CA ASN A 262 4.39 4.55 15.40
C ASN A 262 5.68 3.72 15.63
N PRO A 263 5.92 2.53 15.05
CA PRO A 263 7.17 1.80 15.22
C PRO A 263 8.39 2.67 14.92
N SER A 264 9.45 2.48 15.70
CA SER A 264 10.72 3.20 15.56
C SER A 264 11.33 3.06 14.17
N VAL A 265 11.14 1.90 13.54
CA VAL A 265 11.56 1.61 12.16
C VAL A 265 10.89 2.58 11.17
N ASN A 266 9.58 2.81 11.30
CA ASN A 266 8.82 3.67 10.39
C ASN A 266 9.15 5.16 10.60
N ILE A 267 9.39 5.58 11.85
CA ILE A 267 9.90 6.93 12.15
C ILE A 267 11.30 7.13 11.53
N THR A 268 12.18 6.13 11.66
CA THR A 268 13.52 6.18 11.08
C THR A 268 13.46 6.22 9.55
N LEU A 269 12.57 5.44 8.94
CA LEU A 269 12.33 5.44 7.49
C LEU A 269 11.87 6.82 7.00
N GLU A 270 10.93 7.45 7.69
CA GLU A 270 10.45 8.81 7.39
C GLU A 270 11.61 9.82 7.39
N ASN A 271 12.46 9.77 8.42
CA ASN A 271 13.65 10.61 8.51
C ASN A 271 14.64 10.36 7.36
N LEU A 272 14.88 9.09 6.98
CA LEU A 272 15.79 8.74 5.89
C LEU A 272 15.28 9.18 4.52
N ILE A 273 13.96 9.13 4.28
CA ILE A 273 13.33 9.62 3.05
C ILE A 273 13.37 11.15 3.02
N ASP A 274 13.06 11.82 4.12
CA ASP A 274 13.13 13.28 4.22
C ASP A 274 14.55 13.81 4.01
N GLN A 275 15.58 13.14 4.56
CA GLN A 275 16.97 13.47 4.27
C GLN A 275 17.32 13.37 2.78
N LYS A 276 16.79 12.37 2.07
CA LYS A 276 16.95 12.26 0.61
C LYS A 276 16.22 13.40 -0.12
N LEU A 277 15.02 13.76 0.31
CA LEU A 277 14.25 14.86 -0.27
C LEU A 277 14.94 16.22 -0.05
N LYS A 278 15.49 16.46 1.14
CA LYS A 278 16.26 17.67 1.47
C LYS A 278 17.47 17.86 0.57
N LYS A 279 18.19 16.78 0.27
CA LYS A 279 19.30 16.81 -0.71
C LYS A 279 18.84 17.18 -2.12
N LEU A 280 17.58 16.95 -2.45
CA LEU A 280 16.97 17.33 -3.71
C LEU A 280 16.36 18.74 -3.66
N GLY A 281 16.42 19.46 -2.54
CA GLY A 281 15.78 20.77 -2.36
C GLY A 281 14.27 20.67 -2.15
N SER A 282 13.83 19.64 -1.43
CA SER A 282 12.42 19.42 -1.06
C SER A 282 12.32 18.84 0.36
N GLY A 283 11.11 18.56 0.87
CA GLY A 283 10.93 17.93 2.20
C GLY A 283 9.57 17.27 2.36
N LEU A 284 9.46 16.38 3.35
CA LEU A 284 8.18 15.80 3.75
C LEU A 284 7.38 16.78 4.62
N LEU A 285 6.06 16.72 4.49
CA LEU A 285 5.12 17.28 5.45
C LEU A 285 5.00 16.34 6.65
N PHE A 286 5.22 16.86 7.86
CA PHE A 286 5.14 16.09 9.10
C PHE A 286 3.91 16.48 9.92
N LEU A 287 2.99 15.53 10.11
CA LEU A 287 1.80 15.73 10.97
C LEU A 287 1.85 14.95 12.28
N GLY A 288 2.87 14.13 12.47
CA GLY A 288 2.93 13.14 13.53
C GLY A 288 2.47 11.78 13.02
N SER A 289 2.03 10.93 13.93
CA SER A 289 1.69 9.54 13.64
C SER A 289 0.21 9.30 13.41
N CYS A 290 -0.14 8.05 13.09
CA CYS A 290 -1.53 7.62 12.99
C CYS A 290 -2.32 7.94 14.27
N ASN A 291 -3.29 8.85 14.16
CA ASN A 291 -4.10 9.30 15.30
C ASN A 291 -4.96 8.18 15.89
N LEU A 292 -5.40 7.21 15.07
CA LEU A 292 -6.11 6.02 15.57
C LEU A 292 -5.25 5.24 16.57
N HIS A 293 -3.96 5.06 16.28
CA HIS A 293 -3.02 4.42 17.19
C HIS A 293 -2.75 5.25 18.44
N VAL A 294 -2.65 6.59 18.31
CA VAL A 294 -2.49 7.47 19.49
C VAL A 294 -3.70 7.36 20.41
N VAL A 295 -4.91 7.34 19.87
CA VAL A 295 -6.15 7.19 20.64
C VAL A 295 -6.23 5.81 21.30
N HIS A 296 -5.96 4.74 20.55
CA HIS A 296 -5.90 3.38 21.08
C HIS A 296 -4.86 3.23 22.20
N ASN A 297 -3.65 3.75 22.00
CA ASN A 297 -2.58 3.68 23.00
C ASN A 297 -2.88 4.53 24.24
N GLY A 298 -3.61 5.65 24.09
CA GLY A 298 -4.06 6.43 25.24
C GLY A 298 -5.05 5.66 26.10
N PHE A 299 -6.01 4.98 25.46
CA PHE A 299 -6.92 4.06 26.15
C PHE A 299 -6.15 2.94 26.88
N LYS A 300 -5.21 2.29 26.19
CA LYS A 300 -4.32 1.27 26.78
C LYS A 300 -3.53 1.81 27.97
N ALA A 301 -2.91 2.98 27.85
CA ALA A 301 -2.17 3.64 28.92
C ALA A 301 -3.04 3.92 30.15
N GLY A 302 -4.32 4.25 29.93
CA GLY A 302 -5.33 4.31 30.99
C GLY A 302 -5.47 2.99 31.73
N LEU A 303 -5.79 1.91 31.01
CA LEU A 303 -6.01 0.60 31.61
C LEU A 303 -4.75 0.07 32.32
N SER A 304 -3.57 0.28 31.74
CA SER A 304 -2.27 -0.10 32.34
C SER A 304 -1.91 0.72 33.59
N SER A 305 -2.64 1.78 33.90
CA SER A 305 -2.46 2.55 35.15
C SER A 305 -3.12 1.88 36.37
N THR A 306 -3.70 0.69 36.18
CA THR A 306 -4.35 -0.11 37.22
C THR A 306 -3.79 -1.54 37.24
N SER A 307 -3.98 -2.25 38.35
CA SER A 307 -3.64 -3.67 38.50
C SER A 307 -4.72 -4.61 37.93
N TRP A 308 -5.55 -4.12 37.02
CA TRP A 308 -6.74 -4.83 36.56
C TRP A 308 -6.48 -5.85 35.44
N TYR A 309 -5.29 -5.87 34.83
CA TYR A 309 -4.91 -6.82 33.78
C TYR A 309 -5.97 -7.01 32.68
N VAL A 310 -6.73 -5.95 32.37
CA VAL A 310 -7.93 -5.99 31.51
C VAL A 310 -7.61 -6.58 30.14
N GLU A 311 -6.49 -6.17 29.56
CA GLU A 311 -6.03 -6.63 28.26
C GLU A 311 -5.74 -8.14 28.23
N ASN A 312 -5.06 -8.65 29.27
CA ASN A 312 -4.77 -10.08 29.41
C ASN A 312 -6.07 -10.89 29.50
N VAL A 313 -6.97 -10.49 30.39
CA VAL A 313 -8.25 -11.19 30.58
C VAL A 313 -9.09 -11.18 29.31
N CYS A 314 -9.23 -10.03 28.64
CA CYS A 314 -9.96 -9.97 27.38
C CYS A 314 -9.33 -10.85 26.30
N THR A 315 -8.00 -10.88 26.22
CA THR A 315 -7.25 -11.72 25.27
C THR A 315 -7.42 -13.21 25.57
N ASP A 316 -7.38 -13.59 26.85
CA ASP A 316 -7.55 -14.97 27.31
C ASP A 316 -8.97 -15.46 27.05
N ILE A 317 -9.99 -14.65 27.39
CA ILE A 317 -11.40 -14.95 27.10
C ILE A 317 -11.61 -15.09 25.59
N TYR A 318 -11.13 -14.14 24.80
CA TYR A 318 -11.24 -14.20 23.35
C TYR A 318 -10.58 -15.46 22.79
N SER A 319 -9.37 -15.78 23.23
CA SER A 319 -8.63 -16.97 22.79
C SER A 319 -9.33 -18.26 23.21
N TRP A 320 -9.84 -18.31 24.44
CA TRP A 320 -10.57 -19.44 25.02
C TRP A 320 -11.80 -19.83 24.20
N PHE A 321 -12.56 -18.84 23.74
CA PHE A 321 -13.73 -19.06 22.88
C PHE A 321 -13.35 -19.21 21.41
N LYS A 322 -12.42 -18.40 20.87
CA LYS A 322 -12.04 -18.41 19.44
C LYS A 322 -11.62 -19.81 18.98
N GLN A 323 -10.88 -20.53 19.81
CA GLN A 323 -10.24 -21.80 19.47
C GLN A 323 -11.15 -23.03 19.60
N SER A 324 -12.36 -22.90 20.17
CA SER A 324 -13.26 -24.03 20.41
C SER A 324 -14.66 -23.77 19.82
N PRO A 325 -15.06 -24.48 18.76
CA PRO A 325 -16.42 -24.42 18.22
C PRO A 325 -17.48 -24.78 19.27
N ALA A 326 -17.25 -25.82 20.07
CA ALA A 326 -18.16 -26.24 21.14
C ALA A 326 -18.42 -25.10 22.15
N ARG A 327 -17.36 -24.43 22.61
CA ARG A 327 -17.52 -23.30 23.55
C ARG A 327 -18.25 -22.10 22.94
N LYS A 328 -18.19 -21.93 21.61
CA LYS A 328 -18.95 -20.87 20.92
C LYS A 328 -20.43 -21.21 20.84
N GLU A 329 -20.75 -22.48 20.59
CA GLU A 329 -22.13 -23.00 20.64
C GLU A 329 -22.68 -22.87 22.06
N ASP A 330 -21.95 -23.36 23.07
CA ASP A 330 -22.31 -23.22 24.48
C ASP A 330 -22.52 -21.76 24.87
N LEU A 331 -21.63 -20.85 24.42
CA LEU A 331 -21.77 -19.41 24.69
C LEU A 331 -23.01 -18.82 24.00
N ALA A 332 -23.32 -19.24 22.77
CA ALA A 332 -24.50 -18.79 22.03
C ALA A 332 -25.78 -19.28 22.72
N ASP A 333 -25.81 -20.53 23.16
CA ASP A 333 -26.93 -21.12 23.89
C ASP A 333 -27.12 -20.41 25.23
N VAL A 334 -26.03 -20.14 25.97
CA VAL A 334 -26.09 -19.35 27.22
C VAL A 334 -26.61 -17.93 26.96
N ILE A 335 -26.19 -17.25 25.88
CA ILE A 335 -26.70 -15.92 25.54
C ILE A 335 -28.17 -15.97 25.11
N ASN A 336 -28.59 -17.00 24.38
CA ASN A 336 -29.96 -17.16 23.90
C ASN A 336 -30.93 -17.54 25.03
N ASP A 337 -30.55 -18.48 25.89
CA ASP A 337 -31.38 -18.97 26.99
C ASP A 337 -31.44 -18.00 28.16
N PHE A 338 -30.39 -17.17 28.32
CA PHE A 338 -30.23 -16.33 29.50
C PHE A 338 -29.91 -14.87 29.16
N GLY A 339 -30.26 -14.32 28.00
CA GLY A 339 -29.81 -12.98 27.52
C GLY A 339 -29.69 -11.87 28.58
N ASP A 340 -30.71 -11.68 29.44
CA ASP A 340 -30.68 -10.72 30.57
C ASP A 340 -30.13 -11.32 31.89
N VAL A 341 -30.11 -12.63 32.02
CA VAL A 341 -29.69 -13.41 33.19
C VAL A 341 -28.20 -13.77 33.15
N VAL A 342 -27.52 -13.79 32.00
CA VAL A 342 -26.06 -13.99 31.88
C VAL A 342 -25.31 -12.94 32.71
N GLU A 343 -25.80 -11.70 32.73
CA GLU A 343 -25.24 -10.63 33.56
C GLU A 343 -25.38 -10.93 35.06
N LYS A 344 -26.51 -11.54 35.48
CA LYS A 344 -26.77 -11.98 36.86
C LYS A 344 -26.03 -13.26 37.26
N THR A 345 -25.83 -14.19 36.33
CA THR A 345 -25.14 -15.47 36.56
C THR A 345 -23.62 -15.27 36.61
N LEU A 346 -23.05 -14.43 35.72
CA LEU A 346 -21.64 -14.04 35.79
C LEU A 346 -21.33 -13.26 37.07
N LEU A 347 -22.26 -12.43 37.56
CA LEU A 347 -22.18 -11.75 38.86
C LEU A 347 -22.06 -12.73 40.05
N TYR A 348 -22.52 -13.98 39.91
CA TYR A 348 -22.44 -15.00 40.96
C TYR A 348 -21.07 -15.70 41.00
N PHE A 349 -20.36 -15.77 39.87
CA PHE A 349 -19.09 -16.49 39.73
C PHE A 349 -17.85 -15.60 39.60
N THR A 350 -18.01 -14.31 39.29
CA THR A 350 -16.89 -13.34 39.27
C THR A 350 -16.94 -12.43 40.49
N ILE A 351 -15.77 -12.13 41.07
CA ILE A 351 -15.62 -11.05 42.05
C ILE A 351 -16.27 -9.80 41.44
N THR A 352 -17.27 -9.22 42.10
CA THR A 352 -18.09 -8.05 41.70
C THR A 352 -17.32 -6.93 41.00
N ARG A 353 -16.02 -6.81 41.29
CA ARG A 353 -15.04 -5.94 40.65
C ARG A 353 -14.93 -6.10 39.12
N TRP A 354 -15.02 -7.31 38.56
CA TRP A 354 -14.81 -7.56 37.12
C TRP A 354 -16.01 -7.17 36.24
N VAL A 355 -17.23 -7.39 36.74
CA VAL A 355 -18.44 -6.96 36.04
C VAL A 355 -18.53 -5.43 36.02
N LEU A 356 -18.23 -4.81 37.16
CA LEU A 356 -18.14 -3.35 37.29
C LEU A 356 -17.12 -2.74 36.32
N LEU A 357 -15.96 -3.40 36.22
CA LEU A 357 -14.90 -3.06 35.28
C LEU A 357 -15.35 -3.16 33.82
N GLY A 358 -15.95 -4.29 33.42
CA GLY A 358 -16.45 -4.48 32.06
C GLY A 358 -17.45 -3.39 31.66
N LYS A 359 -18.37 -3.02 32.57
CA LYS A 359 -19.33 -1.92 32.32
C LYS A 359 -18.68 -0.55 32.22
N PHE A 360 -17.65 -0.27 33.02
CA PHE A 360 -16.90 0.98 32.93
C PHE A 360 -16.10 1.06 31.62
N VAL A 361 -15.45 -0.03 31.22
CA VAL A 361 -14.72 -0.13 29.95
C VAL A 361 -15.66 0.09 28.76
N LEU A 362 -16.84 -0.55 28.76
CA LEU A 362 -17.87 -0.33 27.75
C LEU A 362 -18.33 1.14 27.73
N PHE A 363 -18.56 1.74 28.90
CA PHE A 363 -18.90 3.16 28.98
C PHE A 363 -17.84 4.05 28.31
N LEU A 364 -16.55 3.82 28.58
CA LEU A 364 -15.47 4.57 27.94
C LEU A 364 -15.48 4.37 26.42
N CYS A 365 -15.57 3.13 25.95
CA CYS A 365 -15.61 2.82 24.52
C CYS A 365 -16.80 3.52 23.85
N GLU A 366 -18.02 3.26 24.32
CA GLU A 366 -19.27 3.73 23.70
C GLU A 366 -19.41 5.27 23.76
N ASN A 367 -18.97 5.92 24.84
CA ASN A 367 -19.30 7.33 25.08
C ASN A 367 -18.14 8.30 24.79
N ILE A 368 -16.91 7.80 24.65
CA ILE A 368 -15.72 8.65 24.46
C ILE A 368 -15.00 8.29 23.16
N PHE A 369 -14.68 7.01 22.94
CA PHE A 369 -13.76 6.62 21.88
C PHE A 369 -14.45 6.21 20.56
N ASP A 370 -15.62 5.59 20.63
CA ASP A 370 -16.29 4.96 19.50
C ASP A 370 -16.52 5.93 18.33
N ARG A 371 -17.05 7.12 18.61
CA ARG A 371 -17.29 8.15 17.58
C ARG A 371 -16.01 8.48 16.80
N PHE A 372 -14.90 8.74 17.51
CA PHE A 372 -13.64 9.09 16.86
C PHE A 372 -13.08 7.90 16.05
N LEU A 373 -13.03 6.71 16.65
CA LEU A 373 -12.47 5.52 16.01
C LEU A 373 -13.26 5.11 14.78
N THR A 374 -14.60 5.16 14.84
CA THR A 374 -15.48 4.79 13.74
C THR A 374 -15.43 5.81 12.60
N TRP A 375 -15.39 7.11 12.89
CA TRP A 375 -15.29 8.14 11.85
C TRP A 375 -13.94 8.14 11.13
N PHE A 376 -12.82 8.10 11.86
CA PHE A 376 -11.49 8.24 11.25
C PHE A 376 -10.97 6.95 10.57
N GLN A 377 -11.77 5.88 10.52
CA GLN A 377 -11.50 4.68 9.71
C GLN A 377 -12.02 4.79 8.25
N GLN A 378 -12.81 5.81 7.93
CA GLN A 378 -13.41 6.00 6.62
C GLN A 378 -12.36 6.32 5.53
N GLU A 379 -12.71 6.04 4.26
CA GLU A 379 -11.86 6.31 3.08
C GLU A 379 -11.85 7.79 2.65
N GLU A 380 -12.80 8.59 3.14
CA GLU A 380 -12.94 9.99 2.74
C GLU A 380 -11.93 10.92 3.43
N PRO A 381 -11.58 12.07 2.82
CA PRO A 381 -10.61 12.97 3.41
C PRO A 381 -11.15 13.75 4.62
N LEU A 382 -10.83 13.30 5.83
CA LEU A 382 -11.30 13.90 7.09
C LEU A 382 -10.32 14.89 7.74
N ILE A 383 -9.28 15.32 7.03
CA ILE A 383 -8.22 16.17 7.61
C ILE A 383 -8.74 17.52 8.15
N HIS A 384 -9.80 18.03 7.54
CA HIS A 384 -10.49 19.25 7.94
C HIS A 384 -11.23 19.15 9.28
N LEU A 385 -11.52 17.93 9.77
CA LEU A 385 -12.17 17.69 11.06
C LEU A 385 -11.18 17.26 12.15
N LEU A 386 -10.01 16.75 11.76
CA LEU A 386 -9.06 16.08 12.66
C LEU A 386 -8.75 16.88 13.93
N TYR A 387 -8.40 18.17 13.80
CA TYR A 387 -8.06 18.99 14.97
C TYR A 387 -9.23 19.11 15.96
N ARG A 388 -10.42 19.39 15.44
CA ARG A 388 -11.63 19.59 16.24
C ARG A 388 -11.99 18.31 16.98
N GLU A 389 -12.03 17.18 16.29
CA GLU A 389 -12.44 15.90 16.87
C GLU A 389 -11.41 15.39 17.89
N LEU A 390 -10.11 15.63 17.67
CA LEU A 390 -9.08 15.34 18.68
C LEU A 390 -9.22 16.22 19.93
N SER A 391 -9.51 17.52 19.74
CA SER A 391 -9.76 18.45 20.84
C SER A 391 -11.00 18.05 21.63
N GLU A 392 -12.10 17.70 20.93
CA GLU A 392 -13.35 17.24 21.55
C GLU A 392 -13.13 15.94 22.31
N LEU A 393 -12.42 14.96 21.74
CA LEU A 393 -12.07 13.71 22.40
C LEU A 393 -11.31 13.96 23.70
N PHE A 394 -10.27 14.80 23.69
CA PHE A 394 -9.49 15.08 24.89
C PHE A 394 -10.32 15.85 25.93
N TYR A 395 -11.13 16.82 25.50
CA TYR A 395 -12.08 17.51 26.36
C TYR A 395 -13.04 16.53 27.04
N LEU A 396 -13.61 15.58 26.29
CA LEU A 396 -14.54 14.58 26.80
C LEU A 396 -13.89 13.71 27.88
N VAL A 397 -12.64 13.28 27.70
CA VAL A 397 -11.89 12.54 28.73
C VAL A 397 -11.76 13.38 30.01
N LEU A 398 -11.31 14.63 29.89
CA LEU A 398 -11.11 15.54 31.03
C LEU A 398 -12.43 15.85 31.76
N ALA A 399 -13.51 16.02 31.01
CA ALA A 399 -14.85 16.28 31.53
C ALA A 399 -15.45 15.12 32.34
N GLN A 400 -14.87 13.92 32.28
CA GLN A 400 -15.34 12.80 33.11
C GLN A 400 -14.96 12.94 34.59
N PHE A 401 -13.85 13.63 34.90
CA PHE A 401 -13.29 13.65 36.25
C PHE A 401 -12.85 15.03 36.75
N LEU A 402 -12.85 16.07 35.91
CA LEU A 402 -12.56 17.45 36.32
C LEU A 402 -13.84 18.27 36.52
N LYS A 403 -13.76 19.29 37.38
CA LYS A 403 -14.83 20.28 37.58
C LYS A 403 -15.03 21.12 36.31
N TYR A 404 -16.28 21.40 35.97
CA TYR A 404 -16.66 22.15 34.77
C TYR A 404 -15.94 23.51 34.66
N ASP A 405 -15.93 24.29 35.75
CA ASP A 405 -15.32 25.62 35.79
C ASP A 405 -13.81 25.62 35.48
N PHE A 406 -13.15 24.47 35.60
CA PHE A 406 -11.72 24.34 35.32
C PHE A 406 -11.42 24.01 33.85
N ILE A 407 -12.41 23.48 33.12
CA ILE A 407 -12.27 23.06 31.71
C ILE A 407 -13.08 23.93 30.74
N VAL A 408 -14.08 24.67 31.22
CA VAL A 408 -14.92 25.54 30.39
C VAL A 408 -14.09 26.54 29.60
N GLY A 409 -14.43 26.73 28.33
CA GLY A 409 -13.74 27.65 27.41
C GLY A 409 -12.38 27.16 26.90
N LYS A 410 -11.84 26.04 27.40
CA LYS A 410 -10.58 25.47 26.92
C LYS A 410 -10.80 24.55 25.73
N SER A 411 -9.96 24.70 24.71
CA SER A 411 -9.98 23.84 23.52
C SER A 411 -8.58 23.71 22.94
N GLY A 412 -8.36 22.70 22.09
CA GLY A 412 -7.12 22.53 21.36
C GLY A 412 -5.90 22.50 22.28
N GLY A 413 -4.93 23.37 22.00
CA GLY A 413 -3.69 23.48 22.76
C GLY A 413 -3.88 23.79 24.25
N ASP A 414 -4.92 24.56 24.61
CA ASP A 414 -5.19 24.97 26.00
C ASP A 414 -5.49 23.76 26.90
N LEU A 415 -6.02 22.68 26.32
CA LEU A 415 -6.27 21.44 27.04
C LEU A 415 -4.96 20.78 27.49
N CYS A 416 -3.89 20.90 26.71
CA CYS A 416 -2.58 20.38 27.05
C CYS A 416 -1.96 21.11 28.25
N ASP A 417 -2.38 22.35 28.54
CA ASP A 417 -1.81 23.15 29.62
C ASP A 417 -2.54 22.95 30.95
N ILE A 418 -3.63 22.18 30.95
CA ILE A 418 -4.37 21.77 32.15
C ILE A 418 -3.49 20.86 33.03
N ASP A 419 -3.36 21.21 34.31
CA ASP A 419 -2.90 20.30 35.34
C ASP A 419 -4.09 19.53 35.94
N PHE A 420 -4.32 18.34 35.39
CA PHE A 420 -5.44 17.48 35.77
C PHE A 420 -5.18 16.67 37.07
N LYS A 421 -3.98 16.75 37.65
CA LYS A 421 -3.65 16.01 38.89
C LYS A 421 -4.06 16.74 40.17
N LEU A 422 -4.42 18.01 40.08
CA LEU A 422 -4.87 18.82 41.21
C LEU A 422 -6.18 18.28 41.80
N ASN A 423 -6.12 17.72 43.01
CA ASN A 423 -7.24 17.06 43.68
C ASN A 423 -8.43 18.00 43.89
N GLU A 424 -8.16 19.27 44.22
CA GLU A 424 -9.18 20.30 44.44
C GLU A 424 -9.92 20.71 43.16
N LYS A 425 -9.35 20.41 41.99
CA LYS A 425 -9.95 20.65 40.67
C LYS A 425 -10.68 19.43 40.12
N GLN A 426 -10.52 18.26 40.74
CA GLN A 426 -11.22 17.04 40.38
C GLN A 426 -12.61 16.97 41.00
N LEU A 427 -13.47 16.18 40.38
CA LEU A 427 -14.76 15.79 40.92
C LEU A 427 -14.57 14.85 42.11
N ASN A 428 -15.45 14.98 43.10
CA ASN A 428 -15.54 13.99 44.17
C ASN A 428 -16.02 12.64 43.58
N SER A 429 -15.82 11.55 44.32
CA SER A 429 -16.14 10.19 43.86
C SER A 429 -17.62 10.01 43.49
N LYS A 430 -18.53 10.78 44.11
CA LYS A 430 -19.96 10.77 43.76
C LYS A 430 -20.22 11.32 42.36
N ASN A 431 -19.43 12.31 41.93
CA ASN A 431 -19.67 13.06 40.69
C ASN A 431 -18.78 12.63 39.51
N ILE A 432 -17.68 11.89 39.74
CA ILE A 432 -16.87 11.32 38.65
C ILE A 432 -17.74 10.47 37.74
N ARG A 433 -17.70 10.68 36.43
CA ARG A 433 -18.51 9.95 35.45
C ARG A 433 -17.91 8.57 35.19
N ILE A 434 -18.74 7.53 35.37
CA ILE A 434 -18.36 6.12 35.21
C ILE A 434 -19.42 5.31 34.42
N GLY A 435 -20.46 5.98 33.92
CA GLY A 435 -21.64 5.35 33.34
C GLY A 435 -22.68 4.91 34.38
N GLU A 436 -23.97 4.99 34.01
CA GLU A 436 -25.09 4.66 34.90
C GLU A 436 -25.13 3.16 35.23
N ARG A 437 -24.78 2.31 34.24
CA ARG A 437 -24.71 0.86 34.43
C ARG A 437 -23.70 0.47 35.51
N THR A 438 -22.52 1.11 35.50
CA THR A 438 -21.46 0.96 36.51
C THR A 438 -21.91 1.51 37.86
N ARG A 439 -22.52 2.70 37.88
CA ARG A 439 -22.99 3.37 39.12
C ARG A 439 -23.96 2.50 39.90
N LYS A 440 -24.95 1.90 39.24
CA LYS A 440 -25.95 1.03 39.88
C LYS A 440 -25.32 -0.16 40.60
N GLN A 441 -24.21 -0.69 40.09
CA GLN A 441 -23.53 -1.84 40.68
C GLN A 441 -22.62 -1.50 41.86
N LEU A 442 -22.22 -0.24 42.03
CA LEU A 442 -21.42 0.19 43.19
C LEU A 442 -22.11 -0.04 44.53
N ASN A 443 -23.44 -0.13 44.54
CA ASN A 443 -24.21 -0.40 45.75
C ASN A 443 -23.92 -1.77 46.35
N ALA A 444 -23.40 -2.72 45.56
CA ALA A 444 -23.02 -4.06 46.00
C ALA A 444 -21.65 -4.13 46.69
N LEU A 445 -20.87 -3.04 46.68
CA LEU A 445 -19.52 -2.99 47.24
C LEU A 445 -19.49 -2.40 48.66
N THR A 446 -18.53 -2.85 49.46
CA THR A 446 -18.18 -2.21 50.73
C THR A 446 -17.66 -0.78 50.52
N GLN A 447 -17.53 -0.01 51.59
CA GLN A 447 -17.00 1.36 51.50
C GLN A 447 -15.55 1.36 51.00
N GLN A 448 -14.69 0.48 51.56
CA GLN A 448 -13.28 0.38 51.18
C GLN A 448 -13.12 0.03 49.69
N GLU A 449 -13.86 -0.97 49.21
CA GLU A 449 -13.81 -1.37 47.79
C GLU A 449 -14.27 -0.25 46.85
N ARG A 450 -15.25 0.57 47.27
CA ARG A 450 -15.68 1.75 46.51
C ARG A 450 -14.57 2.80 46.44
N GLU A 451 -13.89 3.06 47.55
CA GLU A 451 -12.78 4.01 47.59
C GLU A 451 -11.62 3.57 46.70
N ASP A 452 -11.24 2.30 46.76
CA ASP A 452 -10.21 1.70 45.90
C ASP A 452 -10.62 1.75 44.42
N PHE A 453 -11.87 1.41 44.10
CA PHE A 453 -12.40 1.55 42.74
C PHE A 453 -12.26 2.98 42.21
N PHE A 454 -12.67 3.99 42.97
CA PHE A 454 -12.57 5.38 42.52
C PHE A 454 -11.13 5.90 42.46
N LYS A 455 -10.21 5.31 43.21
CA LYS A 455 -8.77 5.57 43.06
C LYS A 455 -8.27 5.03 41.72
N ASP A 456 -8.64 3.80 41.37
CA ASP A 456 -8.28 3.19 40.10
C ASP A 456 -8.89 3.93 38.89
N ILE A 457 -10.16 4.34 38.98
CA ILE A 457 -10.81 5.16 37.94
C ILE A 457 -10.08 6.48 37.70
N ARG A 458 -9.63 7.17 38.77
CA ARG A 458 -8.80 8.38 38.63
C ARG A 458 -7.48 8.06 37.94
N ASN A 459 -6.82 6.97 38.34
CA ASN A 459 -5.57 6.54 37.70
C ASN A 459 -5.75 6.27 36.20
N ILE A 460 -6.86 5.64 35.80
CA ILE A 460 -7.19 5.43 34.37
C ILE A 460 -7.31 6.76 33.65
N TYR A 461 -8.14 7.67 34.15
CA TYR A 461 -8.32 8.98 33.50
C TYR A 461 -7.02 9.80 33.48
N HIS A 462 -6.20 9.73 34.52
CA HIS A 462 -4.87 10.35 34.55
C HIS A 462 -3.94 9.72 33.52
N GLY A 463 -3.95 8.39 33.38
CA GLY A 463 -3.16 7.65 32.40
C GLY A 463 -3.50 8.07 30.97
N ILE A 464 -4.80 8.08 30.62
CA ILE A 464 -5.29 8.54 29.32
C ILE A 464 -4.90 10.00 29.10
N SER A 465 -5.19 10.88 30.06
CA SER A 465 -4.96 12.32 29.93
C SER A 465 -3.48 12.66 29.79
N LYS A 466 -2.60 11.96 30.53
CA LYS A 466 -1.14 12.09 30.41
C LYS A 466 -0.68 11.66 29.03
N TYR A 467 -1.17 10.53 28.53
CA TYR A 467 -0.79 10.05 27.21
C TYR A 467 -1.26 11.00 26.10
N PHE A 468 -2.50 11.48 26.17
CA PHE A 468 -3.07 12.43 25.20
C PHE A 468 -2.34 13.77 25.20
N LYS A 469 -2.06 14.33 26.38
CA LYS A 469 -1.28 15.58 26.51
C LYS A 469 0.09 15.51 25.82
N LEU A 470 0.72 14.33 25.81
CA LEU A 470 2.05 14.13 25.22
C LEU A 470 2.03 13.81 23.72
N ASN A 471 0.99 13.10 23.25
CA ASN A 471 1.01 12.48 21.92
C ASN A 471 -0.02 13.05 20.94
N LEU A 472 -1.06 13.76 21.40
CA LEU A 472 -2.00 14.40 20.48
C LEU A 472 -1.40 15.69 19.88
N PRO A 473 -1.56 15.93 18.57
CA PRO A 473 -0.97 17.09 17.91
C PRO A 473 -1.79 18.39 18.12
N LEU A 474 -2.32 18.62 19.32
CA LEU A 474 -3.18 19.78 19.62
C LEU A 474 -2.43 21.12 19.64
N LYS A 475 -1.09 21.08 19.78
CA LYS A 475 -0.20 22.25 19.63
C LYS A 475 0.26 22.48 18.19
N ASN A 476 -0.11 21.62 17.24
CA ASN A 476 0.25 21.77 15.83
C ASN A 476 -0.67 22.80 15.16
N SER A 477 -0.13 23.98 14.86
CA SER A 477 -0.86 25.08 14.22
C SER A 477 -1.30 24.76 12.79
N PHE A 478 -0.53 23.96 12.04
CA PHE A 478 -0.89 23.57 10.69
C PHE A 478 -2.17 22.71 10.69
N ILE A 479 -2.25 21.66 11.52
CA ILE A 479 -3.45 20.80 11.62
C ILE A 479 -4.66 21.61 12.10
N ARG A 480 -4.47 22.52 13.05
CA ARG A 480 -5.52 23.47 13.46
C ARG A 480 -6.02 24.29 12.28
N ASP A 481 -5.10 24.83 11.49
CA ASP A 481 -5.42 25.73 10.39
C ASP A 481 -6.15 25.01 9.24
N LEU A 482 -6.01 23.68 9.09
CA LEU A 482 -6.75 22.88 8.10
C LEU A 482 -8.27 22.86 8.29
N GLN A 483 -8.79 23.24 9.46
CA GLN A 483 -10.24 23.34 9.68
C GLN A 483 -10.94 24.32 8.73
N ILE A 484 -10.20 25.28 8.17
CA ILE A 484 -10.71 26.28 7.20
C ILE A 484 -11.28 25.65 5.93
N LEU A 485 -10.92 24.39 5.64
CA LEU A 485 -11.44 23.61 4.52
C LEU A 485 -12.94 23.31 4.67
N HIS A 486 -13.47 23.29 5.89
CA HIS A 486 -14.86 22.96 6.14
C HIS A 486 -15.79 24.07 5.60
N PRO A 487 -16.91 23.75 4.92
CA PRO A 487 -17.77 24.76 4.29
C PRO A 487 -18.31 25.83 5.26
N SER A 488 -18.50 25.49 6.53
CA SER A 488 -18.95 26.44 7.56
C SER A 488 -17.90 27.48 7.97
N MET A 489 -16.64 27.29 7.60
CA MET A 489 -15.51 28.18 7.94
C MET A 489 -15.18 29.15 6.80
N LYS A 490 -16.09 29.29 5.82
CA LYS A 490 -15.96 30.20 4.68
C LYS A 490 -16.08 31.66 5.14
N ASN A 491 -14.96 32.27 5.54
CA ASN A 491 -14.89 33.64 6.04
C ASN A 491 -13.67 34.39 5.47
N ALA A 492 -13.88 35.65 5.09
CA ALA A 492 -12.84 36.53 4.55
C ALA A 492 -11.78 36.92 5.59
N GLN A 493 -12.13 36.92 6.88
CA GLN A 493 -11.20 37.24 7.98
C GLN A 493 -10.10 36.18 8.15
N ASP A 494 -10.34 34.96 7.66
CA ASP A 494 -9.43 33.82 7.82
C ASP A 494 -8.43 33.69 6.65
N VAL A 495 -8.25 34.74 5.85
CA VAL A 495 -7.32 34.71 4.70
C VAL A 495 -5.88 34.41 5.13
N ASP A 496 -5.43 34.90 6.28
CA ASP A 496 -4.08 34.60 6.75
C ASP A 496 -3.92 33.12 7.15
N GLN A 497 -5.02 32.45 7.54
CA GLN A 497 -5.00 31.02 7.87
C GLN A 497 -4.79 30.16 6.62
N ILE A 498 -5.48 30.43 5.50
CA ILE A 498 -5.21 29.68 4.26
C ILE A 498 -3.78 29.93 3.74
N ILE A 499 -3.23 31.13 3.95
CA ILE A 499 -1.85 31.45 3.58
C ILE A 499 -0.83 30.69 4.46
N ARG A 500 -1.09 30.55 5.77
CA ARG A 500 -0.26 29.70 6.64
C ARG A 500 -0.30 28.24 6.21
N VAL A 501 -1.48 27.74 5.82
CA VAL A 501 -1.61 26.38 5.26
C VAL A 501 -0.80 26.26 3.97
N ALA A 502 -0.91 27.20 3.04
CA ALA A 502 -0.16 27.19 1.78
C ALA A 502 1.35 27.13 2.00
N ARG A 503 1.87 27.95 2.92
CA ARG A 503 3.30 27.97 3.29
C ARG A 503 3.76 26.71 4.02
N GLY A 504 2.84 26.03 4.71
CA GLY A 504 3.14 24.78 5.41
C GLY A 504 3.32 23.57 4.48
N VAL A 505 2.86 23.64 3.22
CA VAL A 505 2.99 22.54 2.25
C VAL A 505 4.31 22.67 1.46
N PRO A 506 5.27 21.74 1.59
CA PRO A 506 6.59 21.87 0.96
C PRO A 506 6.55 21.88 -0.57
N ASP A 507 7.19 22.88 -1.17
CA ASP A 507 7.40 23.04 -2.62
C ASP A 507 6.14 22.89 -3.47
N LEU A 508 5.01 23.44 -2.99
CA LEU A 508 3.76 23.43 -3.74
C LEU A 508 3.51 24.74 -4.49
N LEU A 509 3.56 25.88 -3.78
CA LEU A 509 3.29 27.20 -4.33
C LEU A 509 4.54 28.08 -4.30
N ILE A 510 4.75 28.84 -5.37
CA ILE A 510 5.77 29.91 -5.43
C ILE A 510 5.24 31.21 -4.83
N ASP A 511 6.11 32.16 -4.49
CA ASP A 511 5.73 33.41 -3.81
C ASP A 511 4.62 34.18 -4.53
N ASN A 512 4.70 34.32 -5.85
CA ASN A 512 3.64 34.99 -6.64
C ASN A 512 2.29 34.25 -6.57
N GLU A 513 2.30 32.91 -6.45
CA GLU A 513 1.06 32.13 -6.28
C GLU A 513 0.42 32.39 -4.91
N ILE A 514 1.20 32.71 -3.87
CA ILE A 514 0.67 33.06 -2.55
C ILE A 514 -0.17 34.35 -2.62
N ASP A 515 0.27 35.35 -3.38
CA ASP A 515 -0.49 36.59 -3.57
C ASP A 515 -1.79 36.35 -4.35
N TYR A 516 -1.75 35.51 -5.39
CA TYR A 516 -2.95 35.10 -6.12
C TYR A 516 -3.92 34.30 -5.26
N LEU A 517 -3.42 33.40 -4.41
CA LEU A 517 -4.22 32.62 -3.46
C LEU A 517 -5.01 33.53 -2.52
N ARG A 518 -4.40 34.62 -2.05
CA ARG A 518 -5.06 35.62 -1.18
C ARG A 518 -6.33 36.16 -1.86
N ASN A 519 -6.21 36.57 -3.12
CA ASN A 519 -7.31 37.11 -3.91
C ASN A 519 -8.36 36.05 -4.23
N GLU A 520 -7.93 34.84 -4.61
CA GLU A 520 -8.83 33.71 -4.89
C GLU A 520 -9.63 33.31 -3.66
N TRP A 521 -9.03 33.29 -2.47
CA TRP A 521 -9.72 33.00 -1.21
C TRP A 521 -10.82 34.02 -0.91
N LEU A 522 -10.50 35.32 -1.00
CA LEU A 522 -11.49 36.37 -0.78
C LEU A 522 -12.65 36.29 -1.80
N ALA A 523 -12.33 36.01 -3.06
CA ALA A 523 -13.33 35.81 -4.10
C ALA A 523 -14.16 34.53 -3.88
N TYR A 524 -13.57 33.48 -3.31
CA TYR A 524 -14.31 32.29 -2.88
C TYR A 524 -15.24 32.63 -1.71
N CYS A 525 -14.82 33.43 -0.72
CA CYS A 525 -15.64 33.81 0.43
C CYS A 525 -16.95 34.51 0.07
N ILE A 526 -17.04 35.19 -1.07
CA ILE A 526 -18.28 35.81 -1.58
C ILE A 526 -19.06 34.92 -2.56
N GLU A 527 -18.51 33.77 -2.96
CA GLU A 527 -19.17 32.87 -3.91
C GLU A 527 -20.46 32.28 -3.32
N VAL A 528 -21.52 32.25 -4.12
CA VAL A 528 -22.79 31.64 -3.73
C VAL A 528 -22.69 30.13 -3.90
N ILE A 529 -22.79 29.41 -2.79
CA ILE A 529 -22.66 27.95 -2.75
C ILE A 529 -24.05 27.33 -2.81
N ASP A 530 -24.25 26.38 -3.73
CA ASP A 530 -25.47 25.57 -3.77
C ASP A 530 -25.52 24.65 -2.53
N PRO A 531 -26.56 24.73 -1.68
CA PRO A 531 -26.71 23.84 -0.52
C PRO A 531 -26.63 22.35 -0.86
N LYS A 532 -26.98 21.95 -2.09
CA LYS A 532 -26.87 20.56 -2.59
C LYS A 532 -25.43 20.07 -2.70
N TRP A 533 -24.44 20.96 -2.72
CA TRP A 533 -23.02 20.57 -2.70
C TRP A 533 -22.56 20.15 -1.31
N ILE A 534 -23.33 20.49 -0.28
CA ILE A 534 -23.04 20.20 1.13
C ILE A 534 -23.95 19.07 1.63
N ILE A 535 -25.27 19.19 1.39
CA ILE A 535 -26.29 18.26 1.89
C ILE A 535 -26.60 17.23 0.80
N LYS A 536 -26.35 15.95 1.12
CA LYS A 536 -26.61 14.80 0.23
C LYS A 536 -28.06 14.35 0.30
N ASN A 537 -28.59 14.21 1.49
CA ASN A 537 -29.97 13.81 1.73
C ASN A 537 -30.44 14.38 3.07
N LYS A 538 -31.71 14.74 3.14
CA LYS A 538 -32.39 15.23 4.34
C LYS A 538 -33.66 14.41 4.50
N GLN A 539 -33.70 13.55 5.51
CA GLN A 539 -34.86 12.73 5.83
C GLN A 539 -35.41 13.14 7.18
N THR A 540 -36.74 13.17 7.31
CA THR A 540 -37.40 13.35 8.60
C THR A 540 -37.91 12.00 9.05
N ASP A 541 -37.51 11.56 10.24
CA ASP A 541 -38.01 10.31 10.78
C ASP A 541 -39.47 10.45 11.27
N SER A 542 -40.09 9.33 11.61
CA SER A 542 -41.46 9.28 12.13
C SER A 542 -41.66 10.05 13.44
N SER A 543 -40.59 10.44 14.12
CA SER A 543 -40.61 11.24 15.35
C SER A 543 -40.37 12.74 15.11
N GLY A 544 -40.23 13.16 13.85
CA GLY A 544 -40.00 14.55 13.47
C GLY A 544 -38.54 15.00 13.57
N HIS A 545 -37.59 14.10 13.84
CA HIS A 545 -36.17 14.45 13.84
C HIS A 545 -35.61 14.42 12.41
N GLU A 546 -34.89 15.48 12.05
CA GLU A 546 -34.22 15.60 10.76
C GLU A 546 -32.86 14.90 10.79
N HIS A 547 -32.71 13.86 9.98
CA HIS A 547 -31.45 13.20 9.70
C HIS A 547 -30.85 13.77 8.41
N ILE A 548 -29.77 14.53 8.57
CA ILE A 548 -29.03 15.14 7.47
C ILE A 548 -27.78 14.29 7.19
N THR A 549 -27.63 13.87 5.94
CA THR A 549 -26.40 13.26 5.44
C THR A 549 -25.66 14.26 4.58
N TYR A 550 -24.36 14.39 4.81
CA TYR A 550 -23.50 15.33 4.10
C TYR A 550 -22.75 14.64 2.95
N HIS A 551 -22.38 15.42 1.94
CA HIS A 551 -21.44 14.97 0.92
C HIS A 551 -20.00 14.92 1.48
N ARG A 552 -19.15 14.07 0.88
CA ARG A 552 -17.71 14.09 1.12
C ARG A 552 -17.15 15.49 0.87
N ILE A 553 -16.14 15.89 1.64
CA ILE A 553 -15.53 17.21 1.49
C ILE A 553 -14.87 17.42 0.11
N ASP A 554 -14.32 16.37 -0.49
CA ASP A 554 -13.74 16.44 -1.84
C ASP A 554 -14.81 16.56 -2.93
N PHE A 555 -16.04 16.08 -2.71
CA PHE A 555 -17.16 16.36 -3.60
C PHE A 555 -17.54 17.85 -3.58
N TYR A 556 -17.63 18.45 -2.39
CA TYR A 556 -17.88 19.88 -2.22
C TYR A 556 -16.83 20.69 -2.98
N TRP A 557 -15.53 20.45 -2.72
CA TRP A 557 -14.45 21.18 -3.36
C TRP A 557 -14.36 20.93 -4.87
N ASN A 558 -14.67 19.73 -5.35
CA ASN A 558 -14.70 19.45 -6.79
C ASN A 558 -15.74 20.30 -7.54
N ASN A 559 -16.86 20.66 -6.90
CA ASN A 559 -17.82 21.59 -7.50
C ASN A 559 -17.26 23.02 -7.56
N ILE A 560 -16.53 23.46 -6.53
CA ILE A 560 -15.82 24.76 -6.54
C ILE A 560 -14.78 24.81 -7.66
N PHE A 561 -14.00 23.75 -7.85
CA PHE A 561 -12.96 23.68 -8.88
C PHE A 561 -13.50 23.76 -10.31
N LYS A 562 -14.77 23.43 -10.52
CA LYS A 562 -15.46 23.48 -11.82
C LYS A 562 -15.99 24.88 -12.15
N ILE A 563 -15.97 25.82 -11.20
CA ILE A 563 -16.42 27.18 -11.44
C ILE A 563 -15.45 27.86 -12.41
N THR A 564 -16.00 28.40 -13.49
CA THR A 564 -15.25 29.11 -14.52
C THR A 564 -15.62 30.59 -14.55
N THR A 565 -14.66 31.39 -15.01
CA THR A 565 -14.90 32.78 -15.40
C THR A 565 -15.76 32.84 -16.66
N THR A 566 -16.27 34.03 -17.02
CA THR A 566 -17.05 34.26 -18.26
C THR A 566 -16.34 33.79 -19.52
N ASN A 567 -15.00 33.71 -19.48
CA ASN A 567 -14.16 33.32 -20.61
C ASN A 567 -13.85 31.81 -20.62
N GLY A 568 -14.51 31.01 -19.76
CA GLY A 568 -14.34 29.56 -19.68
C GLY A 568 -13.07 29.09 -18.96
N ARG A 569 -12.24 30.01 -18.43
CA ARG A 569 -11.04 29.65 -17.65
C ARG A 569 -11.40 29.32 -16.20
N PRO A 570 -10.67 28.39 -15.52
CA PRO A 570 -10.89 28.12 -14.10
C PRO A 570 -10.84 29.40 -13.27
N LYS A 571 -11.82 29.60 -12.38
CA LYS A 571 -11.93 30.80 -11.55
C LYS A 571 -10.92 30.81 -10.39
N TYR A 572 -10.58 29.62 -9.87
CA TYR A 572 -9.76 29.44 -8.67
C TYR A 572 -8.57 28.48 -8.90
N PRO A 573 -7.67 28.74 -9.87
CA PRO A 573 -6.60 27.81 -10.21
C PRO A 573 -5.60 27.54 -9.07
N VAL A 574 -5.18 28.56 -8.32
CA VAL A 574 -4.19 28.39 -7.25
C VAL A 574 -4.81 27.73 -6.03
N LEU A 575 -6.04 28.11 -5.67
CA LEU A 575 -6.81 27.46 -4.61
C LEU A 575 -7.08 26.00 -4.97
N THR A 576 -7.45 25.69 -6.22
CA THR A 576 -7.63 24.31 -6.68
C THR A 576 -6.36 23.49 -6.48
N LYS A 577 -5.22 24.03 -6.92
CA LYS A 577 -3.90 23.41 -6.73
C LYS A 577 -3.62 23.13 -5.24
N LEU A 578 -3.81 24.12 -4.37
CA LEU A 578 -3.59 23.97 -2.94
C LEU A 578 -4.50 22.90 -2.32
N ILE A 579 -5.81 23.01 -2.51
CA ILE A 579 -6.79 22.17 -1.82
C ILE A 579 -6.70 20.72 -2.26
N LYS A 580 -6.44 20.43 -3.55
CA LYS A 580 -6.21 19.06 -4.04
C LYS A 580 -5.06 18.38 -3.31
N ASN A 581 -3.96 19.10 -3.04
CA ASN A 581 -2.79 18.56 -2.36
C ASN A 581 -2.94 18.51 -0.83
N ILE A 582 -3.84 19.31 -0.25
CA ILE A 582 -4.21 19.20 1.17
C ILE A 582 -5.14 18.00 1.42
N LEU A 583 -6.16 17.79 0.58
CA LEU A 583 -7.15 16.73 0.82
C LEU A 583 -6.55 15.32 0.71
N ILE A 584 -5.40 15.16 0.04
CA ILE A 584 -4.69 13.87 -0.05
C ILE A 584 -3.90 13.55 1.22
N ILE A 585 -3.73 14.49 2.14
CA ILE A 585 -3.06 14.27 3.41
C ILE A 585 -3.75 13.10 4.15
N SER A 586 -2.93 12.19 4.68
CA SER A 586 -3.44 11.08 5.48
C SER A 586 -3.78 11.52 6.89
N HIS A 587 -4.93 11.07 7.40
CA HIS A 587 -5.41 11.31 8.76
C HIS A 587 -5.30 10.06 9.66
N GLY A 588 -4.89 8.92 9.08
CA GLY A 588 -4.70 7.64 9.75
C GLY A 588 -4.10 6.59 8.80
N ASN A 589 -3.91 5.35 9.28
CA ASN A 589 -3.37 4.24 8.47
C ASN A 589 -4.42 3.19 8.07
N ALA A 590 -5.71 3.48 8.31
CA ALA A 590 -6.81 2.53 8.09
C ALA A 590 -6.91 2.02 6.64
N ASP A 591 -6.53 2.84 5.65
CA ASP A 591 -6.48 2.41 4.24
C ASP A 591 -5.50 1.25 4.01
N VAL A 592 -4.35 1.26 4.70
CA VAL A 592 -3.33 0.22 4.56
C VAL A 592 -3.75 -1.06 5.30
N GLU A 593 -4.32 -0.90 6.51
CA GLU A 593 -4.88 -2.00 7.29
C GLU A 593 -6.00 -2.73 6.54
N ARG A 594 -6.89 -2.00 5.84
CA ARG A 594 -7.87 -2.60 4.91
C ARG A 594 -7.20 -3.35 3.77
N GLY A 595 -6.04 -2.87 3.30
CA GLY A 595 -5.21 -3.53 2.30
C GLY A 595 -4.73 -4.92 2.74
N PHE A 596 -4.43 -5.09 4.03
CA PHE A 596 -3.98 -6.36 4.59
C PHE A 596 -5.05 -7.44 4.57
N SER A 597 -6.29 -7.11 4.94
CA SER A 597 -7.41 -8.05 4.84
C SER A 597 -7.62 -8.55 3.41
N ILE A 598 -7.37 -7.70 2.40
CA ILE A 598 -7.45 -8.14 1.01
C ILE A 598 -6.26 -9.04 0.64
N ASN A 599 -5.07 -8.78 1.17
CA ASN A 599 -3.91 -9.67 0.97
C ASN A 599 -4.13 -11.03 1.60
N GLU A 600 -4.69 -11.12 2.81
CA GLU A 600 -4.99 -12.41 3.46
C GLU A 600 -5.89 -13.27 2.58
N ASN A 601 -6.87 -12.65 1.92
CA ASN A 601 -7.76 -13.33 0.97
C ASN A 601 -7.04 -13.75 -0.33
N ILE A 602 -6.07 -12.97 -0.81
CA ILE A 602 -5.32 -13.27 -2.04
C ILE A 602 -4.20 -14.30 -1.79
N ILE A 603 -3.51 -14.19 -0.67
CA ILE A 603 -2.44 -15.07 -0.18
C ILE A 603 -3.03 -16.05 0.84
N SER A 604 -4.12 -16.71 0.46
CA SER A 604 -4.72 -17.78 1.26
C SER A 604 -3.72 -18.93 1.47
N SER A 605 -3.98 -19.83 2.43
CA SER A 605 -3.18 -21.05 2.64
C SER A 605 -2.98 -21.87 1.35
N ASN A 606 -4.00 -21.95 0.50
CA ASN A 606 -3.95 -22.64 -0.80
C ASN A 606 -3.21 -21.86 -1.91
N ARG A 607 -2.65 -20.68 -1.59
CA ARG A 607 -1.94 -19.78 -2.51
C ARG A 607 -0.61 -19.27 -1.91
N SER A 608 -0.04 -20.02 -0.96
CA SER A 608 1.22 -19.69 -0.29
C SER A 608 2.46 -19.74 -1.20
N LEU A 609 2.34 -20.19 -2.46
CA LEU A 609 3.43 -20.23 -3.44
C LEU A 609 3.40 -19.08 -4.45
N LEU A 610 2.49 -18.11 -4.32
CA LEU A 610 2.46 -16.97 -5.24
C LEU A 610 3.76 -16.16 -5.16
N SER A 611 4.32 -15.85 -6.34
CA SER A 611 5.45 -14.93 -6.46
C SER A 611 5.04 -13.49 -6.17
N GLN A 612 6.01 -12.62 -5.84
CA GLN A 612 5.76 -11.18 -5.68
C GLN A 612 5.09 -10.57 -6.93
N LEU A 613 5.52 -10.97 -8.13
CA LEU A 613 4.90 -10.53 -9.39
C LEU A 613 3.42 -10.93 -9.46
N SER A 614 3.09 -12.16 -9.06
CA SER A 614 1.72 -12.66 -9.05
C SER A 614 0.85 -11.91 -8.04
N ILE A 615 1.37 -11.69 -6.82
CA ILE A 615 0.70 -10.92 -5.77
C ILE A 615 0.41 -9.51 -6.27
N ASN A 616 1.43 -8.81 -6.76
CA ASN A 616 1.28 -7.44 -7.28
C ASN A 616 0.27 -7.38 -8.42
N SER A 617 0.30 -8.34 -9.35
CA SER A 617 -0.61 -8.36 -10.50
C SER A 617 -2.06 -8.63 -10.09
N LEU A 618 -2.29 -9.56 -9.17
CA LEU A 618 -3.62 -9.83 -8.61
C LEU A 618 -4.14 -8.64 -7.82
N ARG A 619 -3.30 -8.00 -6.99
CA ARG A 619 -3.67 -6.85 -6.16
C ARG A 619 -3.99 -5.63 -7.00
N THR A 620 -3.15 -5.28 -7.97
CA THR A 620 -3.41 -4.16 -8.89
C THR A 620 -4.67 -4.39 -9.72
N THR A 621 -4.89 -5.62 -10.19
CA THR A 621 -6.11 -5.97 -10.93
C THR A 621 -7.35 -5.91 -10.04
N TYR A 622 -7.30 -6.49 -8.84
CA TYR A 622 -8.37 -6.41 -7.84
C TYR A 622 -8.72 -4.96 -7.53
N ASP A 623 -7.70 -4.14 -7.23
CA ASP A 623 -7.84 -2.73 -6.87
C ASP A 623 -8.46 -1.91 -8.01
N THR A 624 -8.06 -2.20 -9.26
CA THR A 624 -8.67 -1.57 -10.43
C THR A 624 -10.15 -1.93 -10.57
N VAL A 625 -10.51 -3.20 -10.41
CA VAL A 625 -11.92 -3.62 -10.49
C VAL A 625 -12.74 -3.04 -9.34
N LYS A 626 -12.21 -3.06 -8.11
CA LYS A 626 -12.87 -2.49 -6.92
C LYS A 626 -13.24 -1.02 -7.11
N ASN A 627 -12.33 -0.24 -7.70
CA ASN A 627 -12.45 1.21 -7.82
C ASN A 627 -13.07 1.69 -9.16
N SER A 628 -13.75 0.82 -9.91
CA SER A 628 -14.40 1.15 -11.18
C SER A 628 -15.92 1.28 -11.05
N ASN A 629 -16.61 1.88 -12.04
CA ASN A 629 -18.06 2.21 -12.13
C ASN A 629 -19.03 1.00 -12.08
N GLY A 630 -18.84 0.13 -11.09
CA GLY A 630 -19.52 -1.13 -10.89
C GLY A 630 -18.49 -2.13 -10.41
N VAL A 631 -18.68 -2.65 -9.20
CA VAL A 631 -17.83 -3.64 -8.52
C VAL A 631 -17.62 -4.93 -9.35
N TYR A 632 -18.30 -5.06 -10.48
CA TYR A 632 -18.36 -6.21 -11.36
C TYR A 632 -17.42 -6.08 -12.56
N SER A 633 -16.66 -7.15 -12.80
CA SER A 633 -15.61 -7.22 -13.82
C SER A 633 -16.07 -6.94 -15.26
N HIS A 634 -17.34 -7.15 -15.59
CA HIS A 634 -17.88 -6.91 -16.93
C HIS A 634 -18.11 -5.42 -17.25
N ASN A 635 -18.10 -4.55 -16.24
CA ASN A 635 -18.24 -3.11 -16.42
C ASN A 635 -16.91 -2.41 -16.71
N ILE A 636 -15.78 -3.11 -16.60
CA ILE A 636 -14.47 -2.54 -16.93
C ILE A 636 -14.39 -2.26 -18.43
N PRO A 637 -14.11 -1.01 -18.84
CA PRO A 637 -13.85 -0.70 -20.24
C PRO A 637 -12.61 -1.47 -20.73
N ILE A 638 -12.81 -2.38 -21.69
CA ILE A 638 -11.72 -3.14 -22.32
C ILE A 638 -11.34 -2.45 -23.63
N HIS A 639 -10.29 -1.65 -23.56
CA HIS A 639 -9.72 -0.96 -24.71
C HIS A 639 -8.73 -1.84 -25.49
N LYS A 640 -8.41 -1.45 -26.73
CA LYS A 640 -7.48 -2.18 -27.61
C LYS A 640 -6.11 -2.42 -26.98
N GLU A 641 -5.62 -1.50 -26.15
CA GLU A 641 -4.33 -1.65 -25.47
C GLU A 641 -4.34 -2.78 -24.43
N LEU A 642 -5.44 -2.93 -23.69
CA LEU A 642 -5.59 -4.02 -22.72
C LEU A 642 -5.71 -5.37 -23.43
N ILE A 643 -6.41 -5.43 -24.57
CA ILE A 643 -6.46 -6.62 -25.43
C ILE A 643 -5.05 -7.00 -25.90
N LYS A 644 -4.28 -6.05 -26.44
CA LYS A 644 -2.88 -6.28 -26.85
C LYS A 644 -2.02 -6.75 -25.68
N ALA A 645 -2.16 -6.16 -24.50
CA ALA A 645 -1.42 -6.59 -23.31
C ALA A 645 -1.72 -8.05 -22.94
N ALA A 646 -2.98 -8.47 -23.01
CA ALA A 646 -3.36 -9.86 -22.77
C ALA A 646 -2.91 -10.81 -23.89
N GLN A 647 -2.88 -10.38 -25.15
CA GLN A 647 -2.38 -11.20 -26.27
C GLN A 647 -0.86 -11.41 -26.20
N SER A 648 -0.10 -10.38 -25.81
CA SER A 648 1.36 -10.44 -25.71
C SER A 648 1.87 -11.13 -24.45
N SER A 649 1.01 -11.42 -23.48
CA SER A 649 1.43 -11.93 -22.16
C SER A 649 2.19 -13.26 -22.22
N PHE A 650 1.85 -14.15 -23.16
CA PHE A 650 2.56 -15.42 -23.32
C PHE A 650 4.01 -15.22 -23.82
N SER A 651 4.23 -14.24 -24.71
CA SER A 651 5.57 -13.90 -25.20
C SER A 651 6.44 -13.39 -24.06
N PHE A 652 5.94 -12.43 -23.28
CA PHE A 652 6.65 -11.87 -22.12
C PHE A 652 6.94 -12.93 -21.05
N PHE A 653 6.00 -13.85 -20.81
CA PHE A 653 6.21 -14.97 -19.90
C PHE A 653 7.35 -15.90 -20.36
N ASN A 654 7.41 -16.24 -21.65
CA ASN A 654 8.49 -17.09 -22.17
C ASN A 654 9.85 -16.39 -22.14
N GLU A 655 9.88 -15.08 -22.38
CA GLU A 655 11.08 -14.25 -22.24
C GLU A 655 11.58 -14.27 -20.80
N GLU A 656 10.73 -13.97 -19.81
CA GLU A 656 11.11 -14.04 -18.40
C GLU A 656 11.57 -15.45 -17.99
N LEU A 657 10.87 -16.50 -18.45
CA LEU A 657 11.26 -17.88 -18.17
C LEU A 657 12.65 -18.23 -18.72
N SER A 658 13.02 -17.70 -19.89
CA SER A 658 14.38 -17.88 -20.45
C SER A 658 15.44 -17.18 -19.61
N ILE A 659 15.15 -15.98 -19.09
CA ILE A 659 16.04 -15.22 -18.21
C ILE A 659 16.24 -15.96 -16.89
N ILE A 660 15.16 -16.44 -16.27
CA ILE A 660 15.21 -17.20 -15.02
C ILE A 660 16.06 -18.46 -15.19
N LYS A 661 15.82 -19.25 -16.23
CA LYS A 661 16.62 -20.45 -16.52
C LYS A 661 18.10 -20.14 -16.71
N ALA A 662 18.41 -19.06 -17.43
CA ALA A 662 19.80 -18.63 -17.63
C ALA A 662 20.46 -18.19 -16.32
N ALA A 663 19.72 -17.53 -15.42
CA ALA A 663 20.21 -17.13 -14.11
C ALA A 663 20.43 -18.33 -13.17
N GLU A 664 19.47 -19.26 -13.12
CA GLU A 664 19.60 -20.52 -12.35
C GLU A 664 20.80 -21.34 -12.79
N GLU A 665 21.04 -21.42 -14.11
CA GLU A 665 22.21 -22.08 -14.68
C GLU A 665 23.52 -21.41 -14.27
N ARG A 666 23.57 -20.06 -14.26
CA ARG A 666 24.75 -19.31 -13.79
C ARG A 666 25.03 -19.57 -12.32
N ILE A 667 23.99 -19.50 -11.47
CA ILE A 667 24.12 -19.77 -10.03
C ILE A 667 24.58 -21.20 -9.78
N ARG A 668 24.07 -22.18 -10.54
CA ARG A 668 24.52 -23.57 -10.44
C ARG A 668 26.00 -23.69 -10.75
N LYS A 669 26.46 -23.08 -11.84
CA LYS A 669 27.89 -23.07 -12.22
C LYS A 669 28.77 -22.40 -11.18
N GLU A 670 28.37 -21.23 -10.67
CA GLU A 670 29.10 -20.55 -9.60
C GLU A 670 29.19 -21.39 -8.32
N LYS A 671 28.14 -22.16 -8.00
CA LYS A 671 28.13 -23.07 -6.87
C LYS A 671 29.06 -24.27 -7.08
N GLU A 672 29.02 -24.88 -8.27
CA GLU A 672 29.93 -25.97 -8.66
C GLU A 672 31.40 -25.50 -8.64
N GLU A 673 31.68 -24.29 -9.13
CA GLU A 673 33.02 -23.67 -9.09
C GLU A 673 33.49 -23.45 -7.65
N LYS A 674 32.63 -22.94 -6.76
CA LYS A 674 32.95 -22.77 -5.33
C LYS A 674 33.18 -24.10 -4.61
N GLU A 675 32.37 -25.12 -4.90
CA GLU A 675 32.54 -26.46 -4.32
C GLU A 675 33.86 -27.10 -4.79
N ASN A 676 34.21 -26.96 -6.07
CA ASN A 676 35.49 -27.45 -6.59
C ASN A 676 36.68 -26.68 -6.01
N ALA A 677 36.61 -25.34 -5.93
CA ALA A 677 37.64 -24.53 -5.28
C ALA A 677 37.84 -24.92 -3.81
N SER A 678 36.75 -25.21 -3.09
CA SER A 678 36.82 -25.66 -1.71
C SER A 678 37.46 -27.04 -1.55
N LYS A 679 37.28 -27.95 -2.52
CA LYS A 679 37.95 -29.27 -2.52
C LYS A 679 39.45 -29.13 -2.78
N ILE A 680 39.82 -28.37 -3.80
CA ILE A 680 41.24 -28.09 -4.11
C ILE A 680 41.92 -27.44 -2.91
N TYR A 681 41.26 -26.50 -2.25
CA TYR A 681 41.78 -25.86 -1.05
C TYR A 681 42.04 -26.86 0.09
N GLN A 682 41.14 -27.81 0.32
CA GLN A 682 41.34 -28.89 1.31
C GLN A 682 42.51 -29.81 0.93
N GLU A 683 42.62 -30.22 -0.34
CA GLU A 683 43.73 -31.05 -0.83
C GLU A 683 45.09 -30.36 -0.66
N VAL A 684 45.17 -29.05 -0.93
CA VAL A 684 46.39 -28.26 -0.73
C VAL A 684 46.74 -28.15 0.76
N LEU A 685 45.74 -28.00 1.63
CA LEU A 685 45.95 -27.96 3.08
C LEU A 685 46.55 -29.29 3.59
N GLU A 686 46.01 -30.42 3.13
CA GLU A 686 46.53 -31.76 3.47
C GLU A 686 47.98 -31.93 2.98
N GLN A 687 48.29 -31.50 1.76
CA GLN A 687 49.67 -31.54 1.22
C GLN A 687 50.62 -30.64 2.03
N GLU A 688 50.18 -29.47 2.47
CA GLU A 688 50.99 -28.58 3.31
C GLU A 688 51.31 -29.21 4.68
N GLU A 689 50.33 -29.87 5.30
CA GLU A 689 50.53 -30.62 6.55
C GLU A 689 51.54 -31.77 6.39
N GLU A 690 51.44 -32.54 5.30
CA GLU A 690 52.38 -33.63 5.00
C GLU A 690 53.80 -33.10 4.76
N LEU A 691 53.94 -31.99 4.03
CA LEU A 691 55.22 -31.38 3.73
C LEU A 691 55.86 -30.76 4.98
N LEU A 692 55.06 -30.22 5.90
CA LEU A 692 55.52 -29.73 7.20
C LEU A 692 56.00 -30.88 8.09
N MET A 693 55.30 -32.01 8.10
CA MET A 693 55.74 -33.22 8.83
C MET A 693 57.05 -33.76 8.28
N THR A 694 57.16 -33.86 6.95
CA THR A 694 58.39 -34.28 6.26
C THR A 694 59.56 -33.34 6.57
N GLN A 695 59.31 -32.03 6.61
CA GLN A 695 60.32 -31.03 6.95
C GLN A 695 60.81 -31.17 8.41
N LYS A 696 59.92 -31.50 9.36
CA LYS A 696 60.31 -31.75 10.77
C LYS A 696 61.17 -33.01 10.89
N ASP A 697 60.82 -34.09 10.19
CA ASP A 697 61.61 -35.32 10.20
C ASP A 697 63.00 -35.11 9.61
N LEU A 698 63.08 -34.37 8.50
CA LEU A 698 64.33 -33.96 7.87
C LEU A 698 65.21 -33.10 8.81
N GLN A 699 64.62 -32.15 9.53
CA GLN A 699 65.35 -31.36 10.54
C GLN A 699 65.89 -32.21 11.69
N LYS A 700 65.13 -33.22 12.13
CA LYS A 700 65.58 -34.16 13.16
C LYS A 700 66.77 -34.99 12.67
N GLN A 701 66.71 -35.52 11.45
CA GLN A 701 67.82 -36.26 10.85
C GLN A 701 69.08 -35.38 10.70
N GLN A 702 68.91 -34.11 10.36
CA GLN A 702 70.03 -33.15 10.29
C GLN A 702 70.67 -32.92 11.66
N GLN A 703 69.86 -32.77 12.73
CA GLN A 703 70.38 -32.63 14.09
C GLN A 703 71.15 -33.86 14.54
N GLU A 704 70.65 -35.06 14.25
CA GLU A 704 71.33 -36.32 14.53
C GLU A 704 72.67 -36.43 13.79
N ALA A 705 72.72 -36.05 12.50
CA ALA A 705 73.96 -36.03 11.73
C ALA A 705 74.98 -35.04 12.31
N ASN A 706 74.54 -33.84 12.70
CA ASN A 706 75.39 -32.83 13.32
C ASN A 706 75.95 -33.29 14.68
N LEU A 707 75.17 -34.02 15.48
CA LEU A 707 75.64 -34.61 16.74
C LEU A 707 76.72 -35.66 16.51
N ILE A 708 76.59 -36.50 15.46
CA ILE A 708 77.63 -37.47 15.09
C ILE A 708 78.91 -36.77 14.67
N ILE A 709 78.82 -35.69 13.87
CA ILE A 709 79.97 -34.88 13.47
C ILE A 709 80.63 -34.22 14.69
N ALA A 710 79.85 -33.70 15.62
CA ALA A 710 80.35 -33.07 16.85
C ALA A 710 81.06 -34.09 17.76
N ASP A 711 80.48 -35.27 18.00
CA ASP A 711 81.11 -36.35 18.77
C ASP A 711 82.40 -36.82 18.09
N GLY A 712 82.37 -37.03 16.77
CA GLY A 712 83.56 -37.38 15.99
C GLY A 712 84.66 -36.31 16.09
N SER A 713 84.30 -35.03 16.05
CA SER A 713 85.24 -33.91 16.15
C SER A 713 85.86 -33.80 17.55
N ALA A 714 85.06 -34.00 18.61
CA ALA A 714 85.56 -34.01 19.99
C ALA A 714 86.53 -35.19 20.23
N ARG A 715 86.19 -36.38 19.74
CA ARG A 715 87.06 -37.57 19.80
C ARG A 715 88.36 -37.36 19.03
N LEU A 716 88.30 -36.75 17.85
CA LEU A 716 89.47 -36.43 17.04
C LEU A 716 90.41 -35.48 17.79
N GLN A 717 89.90 -34.42 18.42
CA GLN A 717 90.72 -33.49 19.20
C GLN A 717 91.42 -34.17 20.40
N LEU A 718 90.72 -35.08 21.09
CA LEU A 718 91.30 -35.85 22.19
C LEU A 718 92.35 -36.85 21.72
N ALA A 719 92.10 -37.54 20.60
CA ALA A 719 93.03 -38.51 20.02
C ALA A 719 94.32 -37.85 19.51
N ILE A 720 94.20 -36.66 18.89
CA ILE A 720 95.36 -35.83 18.49
C ILE A 720 96.20 -35.44 19.70
N LYS A 721 95.59 -35.03 20.82
CA LYS A 721 96.31 -34.70 22.06
C LYS A 721 97.05 -35.91 22.66
N LYS A 722 96.49 -37.12 22.52
CA LYS A 722 97.07 -38.37 23.04
C LYS A 722 98.07 -39.05 22.09
N LYS A 723 98.20 -38.57 20.84
CA LYS A 723 99.00 -39.19 19.76
C LYS A 723 98.62 -40.65 19.47
N ASP A 724 97.34 -41.00 19.63
CA ASP A 724 96.82 -42.33 19.32
C ASP A 724 96.37 -42.39 17.86
N SER A 725 97.15 -43.06 17.02
CA SER A 725 96.88 -43.15 15.57
C SER A 725 95.60 -43.92 15.24
N LEU A 726 95.21 -44.89 16.07
CA LEU A 726 94.05 -45.74 15.80
C LEU A 726 92.74 -44.99 16.09
N ASP A 727 92.72 -44.19 17.16
CA ASP A 727 91.55 -43.38 17.52
C ASP A 727 91.37 -42.16 16.61
N ILE A 728 92.46 -41.62 16.02
CA ILE A 728 92.37 -40.59 14.98
C ILE A 728 91.65 -41.13 13.73
N GLU A 729 91.98 -42.34 13.28
CA GLU A 729 91.35 -42.97 12.12
C GLU A 729 89.85 -43.24 12.37
N ARG A 730 89.52 -43.79 13.54
CA ARG A 730 88.11 -44.03 13.95
C ARG A 730 87.29 -42.76 14.02
N ALA A 731 87.84 -41.69 14.59
CA ALA A 731 87.16 -40.40 14.67
C ALA A 731 86.95 -39.77 13.30
N THR A 732 87.91 -39.92 12.38
CA THR A 732 87.82 -39.42 11.00
C THR A 732 86.75 -40.18 10.20
N ILE A 733 86.64 -41.50 10.38
CA ILE A 733 85.56 -42.32 9.78
C ILE A 733 84.19 -41.88 10.31
N LEU A 734 84.08 -41.57 11.62
CA LEU A 734 82.82 -41.12 12.24
C LEU A 734 82.37 -39.75 11.66
N ILE A 735 83.28 -38.79 11.52
CA ILE A 735 83.02 -37.50 10.87
C ILE A 735 82.66 -37.70 9.40
N GLY A 736 83.35 -38.60 8.69
CA GLY A 736 83.03 -38.96 7.30
C GLY A 736 81.63 -39.55 7.14
N GLY A 737 81.20 -40.40 8.08
CA GLY A 737 79.83 -40.94 8.13
C GLY A 737 78.78 -39.85 8.36
N GLY A 738 79.04 -38.90 9.26
CA GLY A 738 78.17 -37.74 9.49
C GLY A 738 78.11 -36.78 8.30
N ASN A 739 79.23 -36.52 7.64
CA ASN A 739 79.30 -35.67 6.44
C ASN A 739 78.58 -36.30 5.24
N ASN A 740 78.65 -37.63 5.06
CA ASN A 740 77.89 -38.34 4.04
C ASN A 740 76.38 -38.29 4.30
N LYS A 741 75.93 -38.42 5.56
CA LYS A 741 74.52 -38.21 5.92
C LYS A 741 74.06 -36.79 5.62
N THR A 742 74.92 -35.79 5.88
CA THR A 742 74.63 -34.37 5.61
C THR A 742 74.62 -34.05 4.12
N SER A 743 75.47 -34.69 3.30
CA SER A 743 75.47 -34.50 1.84
C SER A 743 74.25 -35.13 1.17
N CYS A 744 73.78 -36.30 1.66
CA CYS A 744 72.49 -36.87 1.26
C CYS A 744 71.33 -35.92 1.55
N PHE A 745 71.34 -35.28 2.73
CA PHE A 745 70.33 -34.28 3.11
C PHE A 745 70.34 -33.05 2.18
N LEU A 746 71.51 -32.47 1.90
CA LEU A 746 71.65 -31.33 0.98
C LEU A 746 71.15 -31.64 -0.43
N ARG A 747 71.29 -32.90 -0.87
CA ARG A 747 70.79 -33.36 -2.18
C ARG A 747 69.27 -33.48 -2.23
N MET A 748 68.62 -33.80 -1.10
CA MET A 748 67.16 -33.88 -0.99
C MET A 748 66.49 -32.50 -0.88
N MET A 749 67.18 -31.48 -0.34
CA MET A 749 66.66 -30.10 -0.26
C MET A 749 66.73 -29.32 -1.59
N LEU A 750 67.50 -29.79 -2.57
CA LEU A 750 67.73 -29.13 -3.87
C LEU A 750 66.67 -29.46 -4.94
N VAL A 751 65.43 -29.75 -4.56
CA VAL A 751 64.28 -29.82 -5.50
C VAL A 751 63.37 -28.61 -5.23
N PRO A 752 63.57 -27.47 -5.92
CA PRO A 752 62.88 -26.21 -5.61
C PRO A 752 61.72 -25.89 -6.55
N GLU A 753 61.31 -26.80 -7.45
CA GLU A 753 60.30 -26.49 -8.47
C GLU A 753 58.85 -26.57 -7.96
N ASP A 754 58.54 -27.40 -6.95
CA ASP A 754 57.15 -27.63 -6.52
C ASP A 754 56.57 -26.56 -5.57
N ARG A 755 57.38 -25.87 -4.75
CA ARG A 755 56.87 -24.86 -3.80
C ARG A 755 56.34 -23.59 -4.48
N SER A 756 56.86 -23.24 -5.65
CA SER A 756 56.40 -22.08 -6.45
C SER A 756 55.01 -22.32 -7.04
N ILE A 757 54.71 -23.55 -7.43
CA ILE A 757 53.42 -23.95 -8.01
C ILE A 757 52.32 -23.93 -6.95
N ILE A 758 52.60 -24.45 -5.75
CA ILE A 758 51.66 -24.48 -4.62
C ILE A 758 51.29 -23.06 -4.15
N ILE A 759 52.27 -22.17 -3.98
CA ILE A 759 52.01 -20.77 -3.58
C ILE A 759 51.19 -20.03 -4.65
N ARG A 760 51.44 -20.28 -5.94
CA ARG A 760 50.67 -19.70 -7.04
C ARG A 760 49.23 -20.19 -7.04
N HIS A 761 49.01 -21.49 -6.80
CA HIS A 761 47.66 -22.08 -6.67
C HIS A 761 46.91 -21.57 -5.44
N ILE A 762 47.57 -21.42 -4.29
CA ILE A 762 46.97 -20.87 -3.06
C ILE A 762 46.51 -19.43 -3.30
N ILE A 763 47.34 -18.59 -3.93
CA ILE A 763 47.00 -17.20 -4.22
C ILE A 763 45.81 -17.13 -5.20
N GLU A 764 45.83 -17.90 -6.28
CA GLU A 764 44.72 -17.92 -7.25
C GLU A 764 43.41 -18.44 -6.63
N THR A 765 43.47 -19.45 -5.76
CA THR A 765 42.32 -20.02 -5.06
C THR A 765 41.75 -19.08 -3.99
N PHE A 766 42.60 -18.37 -3.26
CA PHE A 766 42.18 -17.37 -2.26
C PHE A 766 41.41 -16.19 -2.89
N PHE A 767 41.85 -15.72 -4.06
CA PHE A 767 41.14 -14.66 -4.79
C PHE A 767 39.79 -15.11 -5.36
N ILE A 768 39.65 -16.37 -5.76
CA ILE A 768 38.38 -16.94 -6.25
C ILE A 768 37.34 -17.06 -5.12
N ILE A 769 37.77 -17.42 -3.90
CA ILE A 769 36.87 -17.62 -2.75
C ILE A 769 36.38 -16.30 -2.15
N HIS A 770 37.22 -15.25 -2.12
CA HIS A 770 36.91 -14.00 -1.40
C HIS A 770 36.44 -12.82 -2.26
N GLY A 771 36.37 -12.96 -3.58
CA GLY A 771 35.59 -12.06 -4.45
C GLY A 771 36.13 -10.62 -4.60
N GLU A 772 37.44 -10.42 -4.59
CA GLU A 772 38.05 -9.11 -4.93
C GLU A 772 38.63 -9.09 -6.37
N PRO A 773 38.58 -7.95 -7.08
CA PRO A 773 39.00 -7.88 -8.48
C PRO A 773 40.52 -8.03 -8.63
N LYS A 774 40.93 -8.85 -9.60
CA LYS A 774 42.32 -9.11 -10.00
C LYS A 774 43.16 -7.83 -10.11
N LEU A 775 44.06 -7.61 -9.16
CA LEU A 775 45.23 -6.75 -9.34
C LEU A 775 46.28 -7.56 -10.10
N ASN A 776 46.53 -7.19 -11.37
CA ASN A 776 47.65 -7.70 -12.14
C ASN A 776 48.97 -7.27 -11.48
N MET A 777 49.53 -8.12 -10.62
CA MET A 777 50.93 -8.00 -10.21
C MET A 777 51.80 -8.81 -11.17
N ILE A 778 52.45 -8.07 -12.06
CA ILE A 778 53.62 -8.53 -12.82
C ILE A 778 54.73 -8.83 -11.79
N CYS A 779 55.21 -10.07 -11.77
CA CYS A 779 56.41 -10.47 -11.04
C CYS A 779 57.65 -9.94 -11.81
N PRO A 780 58.56 -9.15 -11.20
CA PRO A 780 59.74 -8.64 -11.89
C PRO A 780 60.90 -9.62 -11.73
N LEU A 781 61.08 -10.51 -12.70
CA LEU A 781 62.36 -11.19 -12.92
C LEU A 781 62.62 -11.26 -14.42
N GLY A 782 63.63 -10.50 -14.87
CA GLY A 782 64.16 -10.59 -16.24
C GLY A 782 64.22 -9.23 -16.92
N GLY A 783 65.32 -8.51 -16.71
CA GLY A 783 65.71 -7.42 -17.60
C GLY A 783 66.44 -7.99 -18.82
N ASP A 784 66.06 -7.55 -20.02
CA ASP A 784 66.99 -7.31 -21.12
C ASP A 784 66.39 -6.25 -22.09
N PRO A 785 67.19 -5.33 -22.67
CA PRO A 785 66.70 -4.09 -23.28
C PRO A 785 66.66 -4.17 -24.81
N ALA A 786 65.53 -3.79 -25.44
CA ALA A 786 65.54 -3.36 -26.84
C ALA A 786 64.27 -2.60 -27.28
N ARG A 787 64.49 -1.36 -27.75
CA ARG A 787 63.71 -0.55 -28.73
C ARG A 787 62.37 0.04 -28.26
N ARG A 788 62.28 1.36 -28.03
CA ARG A 788 62.14 2.50 -29.00
C ARG A 788 60.84 2.48 -29.81
N ASP A 789 59.87 3.30 -29.42
CA ASP A 789 59.42 4.54 -30.11
C ASP A 789 57.93 4.87 -29.74
N GLY A 790 57.66 6.12 -29.33
CA GLY A 790 56.31 6.66 -29.01
C GLY A 790 55.52 7.14 -30.25
N PRO A 791 54.56 8.09 -30.17
CA PRO A 791 54.04 8.82 -28.99
C PRO A 791 52.50 9.12 -28.95
N ALA A 792 52.08 9.72 -27.81
CA ALA A 792 51.07 10.79 -27.60
C ALA A 792 49.55 10.56 -27.79
N TYR A 793 48.75 10.76 -26.72
CA TYR A 793 48.15 12.07 -26.40
C TYR A 793 47.49 12.11 -24.99
N ASP A 794 47.76 13.21 -24.28
CA ASP A 794 47.20 13.76 -23.03
C ASP A 794 45.66 13.93 -23.08
N SER A 795 44.85 14.15 -22.03
CA SER A 795 44.96 14.39 -20.57
C SER A 795 43.51 14.46 -20.04
N VAL A 796 43.23 14.17 -18.76
CA VAL A 796 42.46 15.01 -17.82
C VAL A 796 42.69 14.46 -16.40
N SER A 797 43.25 15.31 -15.54
CA SER A 797 43.57 15.08 -14.14
C SER A 797 42.35 15.16 -13.21
N CYS A 798 42.31 14.32 -12.17
CA CYS A 798 41.56 14.60 -10.94
C CYS A 798 42.43 14.27 -9.72
N THR A 799 42.82 15.33 -9.01
CA THR A 799 43.66 15.37 -7.83
C THR A 799 42.91 14.99 -6.54
N ASP A 800 43.61 14.25 -5.70
CA ASP A 800 43.67 14.31 -4.23
C ASP A 800 42.43 13.99 -3.37
N LEU A 801 42.36 12.73 -2.93
CA LEU A 801 41.78 12.33 -1.64
C LEU A 801 42.90 12.05 -0.63
N LYS A 802 43.14 13.04 0.24
CA LYS A 802 43.89 12.88 1.50
C LYS A 802 43.06 12.06 2.51
N ARG A 803 43.70 11.06 3.12
CA ARG A 803 43.26 10.36 4.34
C ARG A 803 43.15 11.34 5.53
N PRO A 804 42.32 11.02 6.53
CA PRO A 804 42.68 11.22 7.92
C PRO A 804 42.78 9.89 8.68
N ALA A 805 43.71 9.90 9.63
CA ALA A 805 44.15 8.78 10.44
C ALA A 805 43.12 8.33 11.48
N SER A 806 43.16 7.03 11.75
CA SER A 806 42.58 6.36 12.92
C SER A 806 43.28 6.79 14.21
N GLY A 807 42.49 7.05 15.25
CA GLY A 807 42.90 7.06 16.65
C GLY A 807 41.74 6.59 17.52
N THR A 808 41.89 5.38 18.06
CA THR A 808 41.46 4.91 19.41
C THR A 808 40.04 5.30 19.89
N THR A 809 39.14 4.40 20.30
CA THR A 809 39.31 3.22 21.16
C THR A 809 37.97 2.49 21.19
N VAL A 810 37.95 1.17 20.99
CA VAL A 810 37.21 0.16 21.77
C VAL A 810 38.10 -1.07 21.84
#